data_AF-A0AAJ0GY65-F1
#
_entry.id   AF-A0AAJ0GY65-F1
#
_cell.length_a   1.000
_cell.length_b   1.000
_cell.length_c   1.000
_cell.angle_alpha   90.00
_cell.angle_beta   90.00
_cell.angle_gamma   90.00
#
_symmetry.space_group_name_H-M   'P 1'
#
loop_
_entity.id
_entity.type
_entity.pdbx_description
1 polymer ?
#
loop_
_entity_poly.entity_id
_entity_poly.type
_entity_poly.pdbx_seq_one_letter_code
_entity_poly.pdbx_strand_id
1 'polypeptide(L)'
;MVKRGAGLALLASRASGVQKVLNRLALSNRRVGRTLQLSLLLTKALVARTTAAANQGTSGPSRNSNNTRTARITPQQGTLFLHLIRPCLDLAPWIYSLVFLARLPFLDFSLPSLTPAMASSANSSASNSDINTPRSISPSSVASARSSHSSISSSKRMSISSSRRISAANPMSSVDIVAIEEAMRMANLDVLRGYAQNHYAEVHQYASTEYISQNQALGYQVLSEPMWNKGLSFTPEQRIAKNLTGLIPHVMEDASKQCERALKVIRSRQTSIDKYMYLSNIKAQNVDLFYRLLIDNAKELMPLVYTPTIGDVCLQYSTLYTRPEALYISIKQRKSMRTILRNWRYQNPEICVVTDGSRILGLGDLGVNGVGISIGKLALYTAAAGIHPSKTLPIVLDCGTANEANLKDPLYLGLRAKRPSVAEQQEFMDEFMQAAAEVYPDMVVQFEDFESEKAFNYLDRYRHNYKCFNDDIQGTGAVVLGGYIGAVNLSGVPLEEQRLVFMGAGSAGVGVAKQLVEYYTKRGLSEQAAKDKFWLVDTKGLVTKDRGDKLAEHKKYFARTDNNGHQFRTLEEVIEYVKPTALVGLTATYGVFTESVVRALKASVDAGGLGRRPILFPLSNPLTKAECTFEQAVTWTDGTVIFASGSPFSHFTVKTSDHAVTYYPNQGNNVYVFPGIGLGAILSKASRVTDNMIYTSAAALAGTLNADEIHKGLIYPRIDRVRDASLIVAREVMKAARRDGVSQLPEDQWLEWEEWGDPALDKYIKAQIYDPQL
;
A
#
# COMPACT_ATOMS: atom_id res chain seq x y z
N MET A 1 23.22 19.88 51.61
CA MET A 1 24.51 20.09 50.90
C MET A 1 25.29 18.81 50.62
N VAL A 2 25.41 17.87 51.57
CA VAL A 2 26.31 16.68 51.50
C VAL A 2 26.36 15.94 50.15
N LYS A 3 25.21 15.69 49.48
CA LYS A 3 25.16 14.98 48.18
C LYS A 3 25.86 15.69 46.99
N ARG A 4 26.35 16.93 47.11
CA ARG A 4 27.16 17.59 46.05
C ARG A 4 28.69 17.43 46.21
N GLY A 5 29.19 17.12 47.40
CA GLY A 5 30.65 16.96 47.62
C GLY A 5 31.23 15.72 46.93
N ALA A 6 30.51 14.60 46.99
CA ALA A 6 30.94 13.32 46.40
C ALA A 6 31.18 13.38 44.88
N GLY A 7 30.38 14.16 44.15
CA GLY A 7 30.52 14.30 42.69
C GLY A 7 31.83 14.99 42.28
N LEU A 8 32.28 16.00 43.03
CA LEU A 8 33.54 16.72 42.78
C LEU A 8 34.77 15.82 43.03
N ALA A 9 34.75 15.02 44.10
CA ALA A 9 35.80 14.04 44.36
C ALA A 9 35.89 12.97 43.26
N LEU A 10 34.74 12.48 42.78
CA LEU A 10 34.68 11.48 41.69
C LEU A 10 35.20 12.04 40.35
N LEU A 11 34.92 13.33 40.07
CA LEU A 11 35.44 14.03 38.89
C LEU A 11 36.95 14.25 38.97
N ALA A 12 37.49 14.67 40.12
CA ALA A 12 38.93 14.82 40.33
C ALA A 12 39.68 13.49 40.16
N SER A 13 39.13 12.40 40.72
CA SER A 13 39.65 11.04 40.52
C SER A 13 39.74 10.69 39.02
N ARG A 14 38.64 10.83 38.27
CA ARG A 14 38.59 10.55 36.82
C ARG A 14 39.55 11.41 36.01
N ALA A 15 39.69 12.69 36.33
CA ALA A 15 40.64 13.59 35.67
C ALA A 15 42.10 13.12 35.83
N SER A 16 42.48 12.61 37.01
CA SER A 16 43.83 12.04 37.22
C SER A 16 44.11 10.80 36.37
N GLY A 17 43.08 9.96 36.14
CA GLY A 17 43.16 8.80 35.25
C GLY A 17 43.36 9.20 33.78
N VAL A 18 42.58 10.17 33.30
CA VAL A 18 42.72 10.73 31.94
C VAL A 18 44.11 11.31 31.71
N GLN A 19 44.68 12.05 32.67
CA GLN A 19 46.03 12.60 32.55
C GLN A 19 47.10 11.50 32.40
N LYS A 20 46.97 10.35 33.11
CA LYS A 20 47.89 9.21 32.95
C LYS A 20 47.79 8.55 31.56
N VAL A 21 46.59 8.50 30.96
CA VAL A 21 46.39 7.97 29.60
C VAL A 21 46.95 8.92 28.54
N LEU A 22 46.67 10.22 28.64
CA LEU A 22 47.16 11.24 27.71
C LEU A 22 48.70 11.34 27.72
N ASN A 23 49.34 11.23 28.90
CA ASN A 23 50.80 11.23 29.01
C ASN A 23 51.44 10.00 28.31
N ARG A 24 50.75 8.86 28.20
CA ARG A 24 51.21 7.70 27.42
C ARG A 24 51.03 7.90 25.91
N LEU A 25 49.93 8.53 25.48
CA LEU A 25 49.67 8.84 24.06
C LEU A 25 50.62 9.93 23.51
N ALA A 26 51.04 10.89 24.34
CA ALA A 26 52.00 11.93 23.93
C ALA A 26 53.38 11.37 23.51
N LEU A 27 53.75 10.16 23.96
CA LEU A 27 55.01 9.50 23.64
C LEU A 27 55.01 8.80 22.28
N SER A 28 53.85 8.43 21.73
CA SER A 28 53.77 7.64 20.48
C SER A 28 53.53 8.46 19.21
N ASN A 29 52.95 9.68 19.29
CA ASN A 29 52.68 10.48 18.09
C ASN A 29 52.86 12.00 18.30
N ARG A 30 54.02 12.52 17.83
CA ARG A 30 54.49 13.90 18.10
C ARG A 30 53.60 15.03 17.57
N ARG A 31 52.77 14.79 16.53
CA ARG A 31 51.86 15.83 15.99
C ARG A 31 50.59 15.95 16.84
N VAL A 32 49.95 14.82 17.17
CA VAL A 32 48.69 14.78 17.94
C VAL A 32 48.88 15.30 19.37
N GLY A 33 50.02 14.99 20.02
CA GLY A 33 50.30 15.44 21.39
C GLY A 33 50.35 16.97 21.55
N ARG A 34 50.84 17.71 20.55
CA ARG A 34 50.98 19.18 20.61
C ARG A 34 49.61 19.88 20.60
N THR A 35 48.69 19.47 19.73
CA THR A 35 47.34 20.07 19.62
C THR A 35 46.52 19.84 20.91
N LEU A 36 46.63 18.64 21.50
CA LEU A 36 46.00 18.31 22.78
C LEU A 36 46.62 19.08 23.96
N GLN A 37 47.94 19.24 24.01
CA GLN A 37 48.59 20.10 25.02
C GLN A 37 48.12 21.57 24.93
N LEU A 38 48.03 22.13 23.71
CA LEU A 38 47.61 23.51 23.50
C LEU A 38 46.16 23.73 23.98
N SER A 39 45.26 22.80 23.66
CA SER A 39 43.85 22.82 24.10
C SER A 39 43.73 22.71 25.63
N LEU A 40 44.55 21.88 26.27
CA LEU A 40 44.56 21.70 27.72
C LEU A 40 45.12 22.93 28.45
N LEU A 41 46.11 23.62 27.87
CA LEU A 41 46.64 24.89 28.37
C LEU A 41 45.62 26.02 28.27
N LEU A 42 44.94 26.15 27.13
CA LEU A 42 43.85 27.13 26.93
C LEU A 42 42.73 26.93 27.96
N THR A 43 42.29 25.68 28.16
CA THR A 43 41.26 25.36 29.15
C THR A 43 41.69 25.71 30.58
N LYS A 44 42.95 25.42 30.96
CA LYS A 44 43.49 25.81 32.27
C LYS A 44 43.57 27.33 32.45
N ALA A 45 43.99 28.08 31.43
CA ALA A 45 44.04 29.54 31.48
C ALA A 45 42.65 30.18 31.62
N LEU A 46 41.62 29.61 30.96
CA LEU A 46 40.23 30.08 31.04
C LEU A 46 39.62 29.84 32.43
N VAL A 47 39.91 28.69 33.04
CA VAL A 47 39.48 28.36 34.42
C VAL A 47 40.20 29.21 35.47
N ALA A 48 41.49 29.51 35.27
CA ALA A 48 42.26 30.39 36.16
C ALA A 48 41.75 31.84 36.13
N ARG A 49 41.43 32.38 34.94
CA ARG A 49 40.85 33.74 34.82
C ARG A 49 39.46 33.86 35.45
N THR A 50 38.61 32.85 35.29
CA THR A 50 37.25 32.87 35.85
C THR A 50 37.22 32.69 37.37
N THR A 51 38.17 31.95 37.95
CA THR A 51 38.33 31.89 39.43
C THR A 51 38.96 33.15 40.03
N ALA A 52 39.90 33.80 39.35
CA ALA A 52 40.46 35.08 39.79
C ALA A 52 39.39 36.20 39.84
N ALA A 53 38.54 36.29 38.82
CA ALA A 53 37.47 37.29 38.75
C ALA A 53 36.41 37.15 39.85
N ALA A 54 36.21 35.95 40.39
CA ALA A 54 35.23 35.70 41.46
C ALA A 54 35.67 36.20 42.84
N ASN A 55 36.98 36.39 43.08
CA ASN A 55 37.54 36.66 44.41
C ASN A 55 37.81 38.14 44.73
N GLN A 56 37.68 39.07 43.78
CA GLN A 56 37.96 40.50 44.01
C GLN A 56 36.77 41.30 44.59
N GLY A 57 35.66 40.63 44.95
CA GLY A 57 34.38 41.26 45.29
C GLY A 57 34.09 41.54 46.78
N THR A 58 35.08 41.60 47.68
CA THR A 58 34.82 41.79 49.13
C THR A 58 35.84 42.67 49.86
N SER A 59 35.46 43.90 50.22
CA SER A 59 36.04 44.68 51.33
C SER A 59 35.06 45.80 51.77
N GLY A 60 34.88 46.01 53.08
CA GLY A 60 33.91 46.98 53.65
C GLY A 60 33.11 46.41 54.84
N PRO A 61 33.04 47.07 56.02
CA PRO A 61 32.57 46.42 57.25
C PRO A 61 31.14 46.76 57.76
N SER A 62 30.48 45.73 58.30
CA SER A 62 29.50 45.72 59.41
C SER A 62 28.30 46.70 59.46
N ARG A 63 27.06 46.15 59.52
CA ARG A 63 26.30 45.99 60.79
C ARG A 63 24.99 45.17 60.66
N ASN A 64 24.79 44.32 61.67
CA ASN A 64 23.57 43.73 62.28
C ASN A 64 22.40 43.06 61.50
N SER A 65 21.98 41.95 62.12
CA SER A 65 20.61 41.41 62.30
C SER A 65 19.83 40.74 61.15
N ASN A 66 19.69 39.41 61.30
CA ASN A 66 18.48 38.61 61.11
C ASN A 66 17.60 38.85 59.87
N ASN A 67 17.94 38.19 58.75
CA ASN A 67 16.93 37.53 57.92
C ASN A 67 17.51 36.42 57.03
N THR A 68 16.87 35.25 56.99
CA THR A 68 17.27 34.10 56.15
C THR A 68 16.83 34.27 54.70
N ARG A 69 17.42 35.25 53.99
CA ARG A 69 17.21 35.42 52.55
C ARG A 69 18.05 34.44 51.74
N THR A 70 17.38 33.64 50.91
CA THR A 70 18.03 32.90 49.82
C THR A 70 18.59 33.85 48.78
N ALA A 71 19.89 33.75 48.49
CA ALA A 71 20.53 34.56 47.47
C ALA A 71 20.01 34.18 46.08
N ARG A 72 19.29 35.09 45.41
CA ARG A 72 18.92 34.94 44.00
C ARG A 72 20.15 35.20 43.12
N ILE A 73 20.48 34.25 42.26
CA ILE A 73 21.44 34.46 41.16
C ILE A 73 20.82 35.49 40.20
N THR A 74 21.55 36.56 39.89
CA THR A 74 21.08 37.59 38.95
C THR A 74 21.10 37.08 37.50
N PRO A 75 20.20 37.55 36.60
CA PRO A 75 20.04 36.96 35.26
C PRO A 75 21.34 36.81 34.46
N GLN A 76 22.23 37.80 34.52
CA GLN A 76 23.53 37.79 33.81
C GLN A 76 24.47 36.66 34.24
N GLN A 77 24.37 36.15 35.48
CA GLN A 77 25.19 35.03 35.94
C GLN A 77 24.68 33.67 35.44
N GLY A 78 23.38 33.54 35.12
CA GLY A 78 22.83 32.35 34.49
C GLY A 78 23.29 32.16 33.05
N THR A 79 23.36 33.26 32.28
CA THR A 79 23.79 33.27 30.87
C THR A 79 25.21 32.74 30.70
N LEU A 80 26.13 33.10 31.60
CA LEU A 80 27.54 32.69 31.53
C LEU A 80 27.71 31.16 31.68
N PHE A 81 26.90 30.53 32.53
CA PHE A 81 26.91 29.07 32.74
C PHE A 81 26.38 28.31 31.52
N LEU A 82 25.36 28.87 30.84
CA LEU A 82 24.74 28.27 29.66
C LEU A 82 25.62 28.37 28.40
N HIS A 83 26.34 29.47 28.19
CA HIS A 83 27.11 29.68 26.95
C HIS A 83 28.54 29.13 26.97
N LEU A 84 29.20 28.98 28.13
CA LEU A 84 30.61 28.54 28.19
C LEU A 84 30.83 27.09 28.62
N ILE A 85 29.96 26.53 29.48
CA ILE A 85 30.21 25.20 30.08
C ILE A 85 29.49 24.08 29.31
N ARG A 86 28.28 24.35 28.79
CA ARG A 86 27.47 23.33 28.09
C ARG A 86 28.14 22.79 26.82
N PRO A 87 28.68 23.61 25.89
CA PRO A 87 29.35 23.11 24.69
C PRO A 87 30.56 22.19 24.99
N CYS A 88 31.27 22.43 26.09
CA CYS A 88 32.40 21.60 26.51
C CYS A 88 31.98 20.22 27.06
N LEU A 89 30.75 20.08 27.55
CA LEU A 89 30.18 18.78 27.95
C LEU A 89 29.63 18.04 26.74
N ASP A 90 28.97 18.74 25.83
CA ASP A 90 28.37 18.17 24.61
C ASP A 90 29.44 17.67 23.60
N LEU A 91 30.69 18.16 23.70
CA LEU A 91 31.85 17.66 22.95
C LEU A 91 32.46 16.35 23.49
N ALA A 92 32.16 15.95 24.73
CA ALA A 92 32.79 14.78 25.35
C ALA A 92 32.50 13.43 24.63
N PRO A 93 31.27 13.18 24.12
CA PRO A 93 30.99 11.96 23.33
C PRO A 93 31.78 11.91 22.02
N TRP A 94 31.90 13.04 21.31
CA TRP A 94 32.64 13.13 20.05
C TRP A 94 34.12 12.78 20.20
N ILE A 95 34.74 13.22 21.30
CA ILE A 95 36.13 12.86 21.63
C ILE A 95 36.27 11.35 21.89
N TYR A 96 35.28 10.72 22.53
CA TYR A 96 35.25 9.26 22.71
C TYR A 96 35.12 8.50 21.38
N SER A 97 34.24 8.95 20.48
CA SER A 97 34.06 8.33 19.15
C SER A 97 35.32 8.46 18.29
N LEU A 98 36.01 9.61 18.32
CA LEU A 98 37.30 9.81 17.63
C LEU A 98 38.40 8.85 18.13
N VAL A 99 38.45 8.60 19.45
CA VAL A 99 39.38 7.62 20.04
C VAL A 99 39.02 6.17 19.67
N PHE A 100 37.75 5.89 19.38
CA PHE A 100 37.29 4.57 18.93
C PHE A 100 37.59 4.33 17.44
N LEU A 101 37.33 5.32 16.58
CA LEU A 101 37.67 5.28 15.14
C LEU A 101 39.17 5.09 14.90
N ALA A 102 40.02 5.71 15.73
CA ALA A 102 41.48 5.58 15.67
C ALA A 102 42.03 4.17 16.05
N ARG A 103 41.16 3.16 16.25
CA ARG A 103 41.55 1.76 16.50
C ARG A 103 41.32 0.81 15.32
N LEU A 104 40.73 1.27 14.23
CA LEU A 104 40.52 0.45 13.03
C LEU A 104 41.81 0.41 12.18
N PRO A 105 42.24 -0.76 11.67
CA PRO A 105 43.32 -0.84 10.70
C PRO A 105 42.83 -0.33 9.34
N PHE A 106 43.48 0.72 8.84
CA PHE A 106 43.25 1.19 7.46
C PHE A 106 44.00 0.28 6.48
N LEU A 107 43.31 -0.12 5.41
CA LEU A 107 43.92 -0.70 4.21
C LEU A 107 44.27 0.44 3.25
N ASP A 108 45.52 0.50 2.78
CA ASP A 108 45.96 1.50 1.82
C ASP A 108 45.31 1.28 0.45
N PHE A 109 44.72 2.35 -0.12
CA PHE A 109 44.30 2.42 -1.52
C PHE A 109 44.80 3.72 -2.15
N SER A 110 45.78 3.60 -3.03
CA SER A 110 46.37 4.71 -3.77
C SER A 110 45.52 5.08 -4.99
N LEU A 111 45.03 6.32 -5.05
CA LEU A 111 44.36 6.88 -6.24
C LEU A 111 45.38 7.43 -7.23
N PRO A 112 45.35 7.04 -8.53
CA PRO A 112 46.08 7.73 -9.58
C PRO A 112 45.36 9.01 -10.01
N SER A 113 46.13 10.04 -10.38
CA SER A 113 45.63 11.34 -10.81
C SER A 113 45.23 11.37 -12.29
N LEU A 114 44.22 12.19 -12.62
CA LEU A 114 43.88 12.56 -13.99
C LEU A 114 43.77 14.09 -14.12
N THR A 115 44.46 14.65 -15.10
CA THR A 115 44.38 16.05 -15.53
C THR A 115 43.63 16.15 -16.87
N PRO A 116 42.99 17.29 -17.18
CA PRO A 116 42.08 17.40 -18.32
C PRO A 116 42.79 17.69 -19.65
N ALA A 117 42.14 17.33 -20.75
CA ALA A 117 42.45 17.79 -22.11
C ALA A 117 41.13 18.09 -22.86
N MET A 118 41.14 19.08 -23.74
CA MET A 118 40.03 19.46 -24.62
C MET A 118 40.37 19.24 -26.09
N ALA A 119 39.32 19.09 -26.92
CA ALA A 119 39.09 19.81 -28.19
C ALA A 119 38.62 18.93 -29.37
N SER A 120 37.82 19.55 -30.25
CA SER A 120 37.46 19.18 -31.64
C SER A 120 36.93 17.75 -31.93
N SER A 121 35.71 17.48 -32.41
CA SER A 121 34.81 18.10 -33.41
C SER A 121 35.02 17.65 -34.87
N ALA A 122 34.04 16.90 -35.41
CA ALA A 122 33.77 16.77 -36.84
C ALA A 122 32.30 16.33 -37.05
N ASN A 123 31.66 16.79 -38.14
CA ASN A 123 30.31 16.40 -38.54
C ASN A 123 30.34 15.34 -39.64
N SER A 124 29.34 14.45 -39.67
CA SER A 124 28.69 14.00 -40.92
C SER A 124 27.27 13.50 -40.63
N SER A 125 26.44 13.42 -41.67
CA SER A 125 24.97 13.29 -41.58
C SER A 125 24.41 12.29 -42.59
N ALA A 126 23.14 11.90 -42.41
CA ALA A 126 22.29 11.17 -43.38
C ALA A 126 22.68 9.68 -43.61
N SER A 127 21.80 8.76 -44.04
CA SER A 127 20.32 8.72 -44.14
C SER A 127 19.86 7.30 -44.52
N ASN A 128 18.54 7.01 -44.45
CA ASN A 128 17.84 5.80 -44.95
C ASN A 128 18.16 4.51 -44.17
N SER A 129 17.18 3.75 -43.64
CA SER A 129 16.08 2.97 -44.26
C SER A 129 16.62 1.70 -44.95
N ASP A 130 16.15 0.49 -44.61
CA ASP A 130 14.85 -0.04 -45.04
C ASP A 130 14.30 -1.19 -44.17
N ILE A 131 13.09 -1.65 -44.53
CA ILE A 131 12.33 -2.75 -43.92
C ILE A 131 12.73 -4.09 -44.55
N ASN A 132 12.88 -5.16 -43.76
CA ASN A 132 12.38 -6.49 -44.16
C ASN A 132 12.31 -7.54 -43.02
N THR A 133 11.18 -8.26 -42.99
CA THR A 133 11.04 -9.59 -42.37
C THR A 133 10.96 -10.64 -43.47
N PRO A 134 11.27 -11.92 -43.19
CA PRO A 134 10.27 -12.92 -43.57
C PRO A 134 10.00 -14.01 -42.52
N ARG A 135 8.98 -14.82 -42.83
CA ARG A 135 8.29 -15.77 -41.95
C ARG A 135 9.01 -17.11 -41.74
N SER A 136 8.67 -17.71 -40.60
CA SER A 136 8.62 -19.14 -40.24
C SER A 136 8.54 -20.19 -41.35
N ILE A 137 9.06 -21.40 -41.06
CA ILE A 137 8.38 -22.70 -41.21
C ILE A 137 9.11 -23.80 -40.39
N SER A 138 8.42 -24.88 -40.02
CA SER A 138 8.88 -26.09 -39.30
C SER A 138 8.37 -27.34 -40.08
N PRO A 139 8.69 -28.64 -39.81
CA PRO A 139 8.85 -29.28 -38.48
C PRO A 139 9.84 -30.49 -38.38
N SER A 140 9.87 -31.15 -37.20
CA SER A 140 10.18 -32.60 -36.96
C SER A 140 11.59 -33.18 -37.30
N SER A 141 12.14 -34.20 -36.62
CA SER A 141 11.73 -34.95 -35.40
C SER A 141 12.82 -35.93 -34.87
N VAL A 142 12.81 -36.18 -33.54
CA VAL A 142 13.08 -37.48 -32.85
C VAL A 142 14.52 -38.06 -32.72
N ALA A 143 14.88 -38.36 -31.46
CA ALA A 143 15.82 -39.41 -30.94
C ALA A 143 17.34 -39.36 -31.25
N SER A 144 18.26 -39.95 -30.44
CA SER A 144 18.25 -40.25 -28.98
C SER A 144 19.63 -40.75 -28.46
N ALA A 145 19.85 -40.62 -27.14
CA ALA A 145 20.65 -41.52 -26.26
C ALA A 145 22.20 -41.45 -26.15
N ARG A 146 22.66 -41.45 -24.88
CA ARG A 146 23.86 -42.14 -24.30
C ARG A 146 25.28 -41.72 -24.77
N SER A 147 26.10 -41.09 -23.91
CA SER A 147 27.11 -41.69 -22.99
C SER A 147 28.35 -42.31 -23.68
N SER A 148 29.60 -42.17 -23.22
CA SER A 148 30.09 -42.27 -21.83
C SER A 148 31.52 -41.71 -21.63
N HIS A 149 32.11 -41.85 -20.43
CA HIS A 149 33.42 -41.30 -20.03
C HIS A 149 34.66 -42.04 -20.58
N SER A 150 35.74 -41.28 -20.83
CA SER A 150 37.14 -41.55 -20.40
C SER A 150 38.04 -40.39 -20.91
N SER A 151 39.11 -39.85 -20.29
CA SER A 151 39.89 -40.03 -19.04
C SER A 151 41.35 -40.44 -19.31
N ILE A 152 42.32 -39.73 -18.67
CA ILE A 152 43.76 -40.05 -18.54
C ILE A 152 44.59 -39.81 -19.84
N SER A 153 45.89 -39.43 -19.85
CA SER A 153 46.77 -38.57 -19.01
C SER A 153 48.21 -38.65 -19.58
N SER A 154 49.11 -37.73 -19.19
CA SER A 154 50.59 -37.80 -19.31
C SER A 154 51.22 -37.64 -20.73
N SER A 155 52.42 -37.08 -20.92
CA SER A 155 53.27 -36.18 -20.07
C SER A 155 54.40 -35.49 -20.88
N LYS A 156 55.05 -34.45 -20.28
CA LYS A 156 56.49 -34.00 -20.37
C LYS A 156 57.30 -34.27 -21.67
N ARG A 157 58.21 -33.45 -22.23
CA ARG A 157 58.93 -32.18 -21.90
C ARG A 157 59.85 -31.86 -23.15
N MET A 158 60.54 -30.72 -23.38
CA MET A 158 60.46 -29.29 -22.98
C MET A 158 61.42 -28.45 -23.88
N SER A 159 61.07 -27.21 -24.26
CA SER A 159 62.01 -26.17 -24.77
C SER A 159 61.37 -24.80 -24.52
N ILE A 160 61.88 -23.92 -23.66
CA ILE A 160 63.05 -23.01 -23.77
C ILE A 160 62.86 -21.91 -24.85
N SER A 161 62.32 -20.78 -24.42
CA SER A 161 63.05 -19.49 -24.40
C SER A 161 62.24 -18.47 -23.57
N SER A 162 62.81 -17.28 -23.31
CA SER A 162 62.32 -16.38 -22.26
C SER A 162 62.00 -14.97 -22.77
N SER A 163 60.88 -14.41 -22.31
CA SER A 163 60.84 -13.04 -21.76
C SER A 163 59.47 -12.66 -21.15
N ARG A 164 59.55 -11.92 -20.03
CA ARG A 164 58.57 -10.98 -19.45
C ARG A 164 57.07 -11.29 -19.60
N ARG A 165 56.49 -11.92 -18.58
CA ARG A 165 55.06 -11.77 -18.26
C ARG A 165 54.77 -10.33 -17.85
N ILE A 166 53.77 -9.70 -18.49
CA ILE A 166 52.92 -8.69 -17.84
C ILE A 166 51.53 -9.31 -17.82
N SER A 167 51.07 -9.75 -16.65
CA SER A 167 49.70 -10.26 -16.49
C SER A 167 48.75 -9.08 -16.47
N ALA A 168 47.99 -8.88 -17.55
CA ALA A 168 46.86 -7.97 -17.53
C ALA A 168 45.87 -8.43 -16.45
N ALA A 169 45.70 -7.62 -15.40
CA ALA A 169 44.71 -7.87 -14.38
C ALA A 169 43.32 -7.67 -15.00
N ASN A 170 42.59 -8.76 -15.19
CA ASN A 170 41.25 -8.74 -15.76
C ASN A 170 40.25 -8.38 -14.64
N PRO A 171 39.66 -7.16 -14.61
CA PRO A 171 38.99 -6.63 -13.41
C PRO A 171 37.56 -7.17 -13.21
N MET A 172 37.19 -8.24 -13.91
CA MET A 172 35.95 -8.99 -13.69
C MET A 172 36.26 -10.47 -13.44
N SER A 173 36.90 -10.75 -12.30
CA SER A 173 36.71 -12.06 -11.65
C SER A 173 35.22 -12.25 -11.37
N SER A 174 34.69 -13.44 -11.64
CA SER A 174 33.27 -13.78 -11.44
C SER A 174 32.77 -13.36 -10.07
N VAL A 175 31.73 -12.51 -10.04
CA VAL A 175 30.97 -12.21 -8.82
C VAL A 175 30.30 -13.51 -8.40
N ASP A 176 30.77 -14.09 -7.29
CA ASP A 176 30.17 -15.29 -6.71
C ASP A 176 28.89 -14.89 -5.98
N ILE A 177 27.79 -14.87 -6.73
CA ILE A 177 26.46 -14.51 -6.23
C ILE A 177 26.05 -15.45 -5.08
N VAL A 178 26.42 -16.74 -5.15
CA VAL A 178 26.08 -17.72 -4.11
C VAL A 178 26.85 -17.40 -2.82
N ALA A 179 28.14 -17.10 -2.90
CA ALA A 179 28.91 -16.68 -1.72
C ALA A 179 28.41 -15.34 -1.14
N ILE A 180 27.88 -14.43 -1.96
CA ILE A 180 27.27 -13.18 -1.50
C ILE A 180 25.91 -13.44 -0.83
N GLU A 181 25.05 -14.29 -1.40
CA GLU A 181 23.78 -14.70 -0.80
C GLU A 181 24.00 -15.42 0.54
N GLU A 182 24.97 -16.34 0.61
CA GLU A 182 25.37 -17.05 1.84
C GLU A 182 25.91 -16.06 2.90
N ALA A 183 26.75 -15.10 2.48
CA ALA A 183 27.26 -14.05 3.37
C ALA A 183 26.18 -13.09 3.88
N MET A 184 25.23 -12.67 3.02
CA MET A 184 24.07 -11.87 3.41
C MET A 184 23.17 -12.66 4.38
N ARG A 185 22.94 -13.95 4.12
CA ARG A 185 22.18 -14.85 4.98
C ARG A 185 22.82 -15.02 6.36
N MET A 186 24.15 -15.14 6.42
CA MET A 186 24.93 -15.20 7.66
C MET A 186 25.03 -13.85 8.38
N ALA A 187 24.86 -12.73 7.66
CA ALA A 187 24.81 -11.38 8.22
C ALA A 187 23.40 -10.98 8.73
N ASN A 188 22.37 -11.81 8.53
CA ASN A 188 21.00 -11.48 8.94
C ASN A 188 20.88 -11.26 10.45
N LEU A 189 20.52 -10.03 10.82
CA LEU A 189 20.40 -9.56 12.20
C LEU A 189 19.17 -10.12 12.92
N ASP A 190 18.35 -10.94 12.27
CA ASP A 190 17.24 -11.71 12.88
C ASP A 190 17.68 -12.56 14.08
N VAL A 191 18.95 -12.98 14.10
CA VAL A 191 19.57 -13.79 15.16
C VAL A 191 20.10 -12.93 16.32
N LEU A 192 19.97 -11.59 16.27
CA LEU A 192 20.33 -10.72 17.40
C LEU A 192 19.54 -11.09 18.67
N ARG A 193 20.26 -11.23 19.79
CA ARG A 193 19.68 -11.50 21.11
C ARG A 193 18.65 -10.43 21.48
N GLY A 194 17.38 -10.81 21.45
CA GLY A 194 16.22 -9.93 21.65
C GLY A 194 15.20 -10.09 20.53
N TYR A 195 15.63 -10.00 19.27
CA TYR A 195 14.76 -10.09 18.10
C TYR A 195 14.30 -11.52 17.78
N ALA A 196 15.10 -12.51 18.19
CA ALA A 196 14.81 -13.94 18.06
C ALA A 196 13.99 -14.55 19.22
N GLN A 197 13.49 -13.76 20.18
CA GLN A 197 12.83 -14.32 21.37
C GLN A 197 11.36 -14.69 21.13
N ASN A 198 10.93 -15.83 21.69
CA ASN A 198 9.54 -16.30 21.66
C ASN A 198 8.69 -15.74 22.83
N HIS A 199 9.21 -14.76 23.59
CA HIS A 199 8.49 -14.16 24.71
C HIS A 199 8.15 -12.70 24.40
N TYR A 200 6.86 -12.40 24.27
CA TYR A 200 6.37 -11.05 23.98
C TYR A 200 6.53 -10.15 25.21
N ALA A 201 7.58 -9.33 25.22
CA ALA A 201 7.74 -8.20 26.14
C ALA A 201 6.99 -6.98 25.59
N GLU A 202 6.45 -6.14 26.47
CA GLU A 202 5.78 -4.90 26.07
C GLU A 202 6.80 -3.84 25.63
N VAL A 203 6.56 -3.20 24.49
CA VAL A 203 7.35 -2.06 24.04
C VAL A 203 6.93 -0.81 24.81
N HIS A 204 7.75 -0.44 25.80
CA HIS A 204 7.62 0.83 26.52
C HIS A 204 8.47 1.93 25.85
N GLN A 205 7.86 3.09 25.56
CA GLN A 205 8.58 4.27 25.07
C GLN A 205 9.21 5.04 26.24
N TYR A 206 10.49 5.37 26.14
CA TYR A 206 11.23 6.13 27.18
C TYR A 206 11.08 7.66 27.05
N ALA A 207 10.55 8.14 25.93
CA ALA A 207 10.26 9.55 25.65
C ALA A 207 9.09 9.66 24.67
N SER A 208 8.39 10.80 24.70
CA SER A 208 7.38 11.16 23.70
C SER A 208 8.03 11.77 22.46
N THR A 209 7.51 11.46 21.27
CA THR A 209 7.92 12.12 20.02
C THR A 209 7.38 13.55 19.98
N GLU A 210 8.27 14.54 19.99
CA GLU A 210 7.90 15.94 19.83
C GLU A 210 7.88 16.31 18.33
N TYR A 211 6.72 16.76 17.84
CA TYR A 211 6.54 17.24 16.46
C TYR A 211 6.46 18.77 16.43
N ILE A 212 7.21 19.40 15.52
CA ILE A 212 7.11 20.84 15.24
C ILE A 212 5.81 21.09 14.46
N SER A 213 5.00 22.06 14.86
CA SER A 213 3.75 22.38 14.14
C SER A 213 4.05 23.06 12.80
N GLN A 214 3.18 22.85 11.79
CA GLN A 214 3.28 23.48 10.47
C GLN A 214 3.46 25.01 10.52
N ASN A 215 2.81 25.66 11.50
CA ASN A 215 2.92 27.10 11.71
C ASN A 215 4.32 27.52 12.17
N GLN A 216 4.97 26.71 13.00
CA GLN A 216 6.32 26.95 13.54
C GLN A 216 7.45 26.42 12.64
N ALA A 217 7.18 25.46 11.75
CA ALA A 217 8.17 24.89 10.84
C ALA A 217 8.73 25.94 9.86
N LEU A 218 10.04 25.91 9.63
CA LEU A 218 10.78 26.86 8.80
C LEU A 218 11.88 26.16 7.97
N GLY A 219 12.27 26.79 6.86
CA GLY A 219 13.35 26.34 6.00
C GLY A 219 13.09 24.95 5.43
N TYR A 220 14.15 24.13 5.39
CA TYR A 220 14.09 22.80 4.78
C TYR A 220 13.05 21.86 5.42
N GLN A 221 12.62 22.09 6.68
CA GLN A 221 11.57 21.30 7.34
C GLN A 221 10.23 21.37 6.58
N VAL A 222 9.91 22.54 6.01
CA VAL A 222 8.70 22.78 5.21
C VAL A 222 8.78 22.07 3.85
N LEU A 223 9.99 21.88 3.32
CA LEU A 223 10.25 21.16 2.07
C LEU A 223 10.30 19.64 2.26
N SER A 224 10.61 19.18 3.49
CA SER A 224 10.77 17.75 3.81
C SER A 224 9.51 17.04 4.30
N GLU A 225 8.50 17.76 4.81
CA GLU A 225 7.20 17.15 5.16
C GLU A 225 6.26 17.19 3.94
N PRO A 226 5.89 16.04 3.35
CA PRO A 226 5.15 16.02 2.08
C PRO A 226 3.74 16.61 2.13
N MET A 227 3.16 16.76 3.33
CA MET A 227 1.87 17.44 3.55
C MET A 227 1.98 18.98 3.57
N TRP A 228 3.20 19.56 3.58
CA TRP A 228 3.42 21.01 3.66
C TRP A 228 4.15 21.58 2.43
N ASN A 229 4.86 20.74 1.68
CA ASN A 229 5.70 21.15 0.57
C ASN A 229 4.89 21.37 -0.73
N LYS A 230 4.65 22.64 -1.07
CA LYS A 230 3.99 23.03 -2.33
C LYS A 230 4.93 23.04 -3.56
N GLY A 231 6.16 22.56 -3.45
CA GLY A 231 7.14 22.55 -4.53
C GLY A 231 7.49 23.97 -4.99
N LEU A 232 7.15 24.32 -6.24
CA LEU A 232 7.41 25.66 -6.81
C LEU A 232 6.22 26.63 -6.64
N SER A 233 5.09 26.18 -6.09
CA SER A 233 3.89 27.00 -5.88
C SER A 233 3.88 27.81 -4.58
N PHE A 234 4.98 27.83 -3.81
CA PHE A 234 5.13 28.79 -2.72
C PHE A 234 5.23 30.23 -3.26
N THR A 235 4.40 31.14 -2.74
CA THR A 235 4.44 32.57 -3.12
C THR A 235 5.69 33.28 -2.59
N PRO A 236 6.10 34.45 -3.13
CA PRO A 236 7.24 35.20 -2.60
C PRO A 236 7.15 35.49 -1.10
N GLU A 237 5.95 35.80 -0.60
CA GLU A 237 5.66 36.11 0.81
C GLU A 237 5.83 34.86 1.67
N GLN A 238 5.33 33.70 1.20
CA GLN A 238 5.55 32.41 1.86
C GLN A 238 7.04 32.03 1.85
N ARG A 239 7.76 32.26 0.74
CA ARG A 239 9.20 31.98 0.65
C ARG A 239 10.02 32.82 1.64
N ILE A 240 9.64 34.08 1.87
CA ILE A 240 10.24 34.92 2.90
C ILE A 240 9.83 34.45 4.30
N ALA A 241 8.52 34.39 4.59
CA ALA A 241 7.99 34.07 5.93
C ALA A 241 8.34 32.66 6.43
N LYS A 242 8.65 31.72 5.52
CA LYS A 242 9.08 30.37 5.83
C LYS A 242 10.57 30.11 5.58
N ASN A 243 11.40 31.13 5.33
CA ASN A 243 12.85 30.99 5.09
C ASN A 243 13.21 30.00 3.95
N LEU A 244 12.43 30.02 2.85
CA LEU A 244 12.62 29.17 1.66
C LEU A 244 13.38 29.88 0.51
N THR A 245 13.57 31.20 0.61
CA THR A 245 14.32 31.99 -0.38
C THR A 245 15.74 31.42 -0.55
N GLY A 246 16.06 30.97 -1.77
CA GLY A 246 17.33 30.32 -2.10
C GLY A 246 17.38 28.81 -1.85
N LEU A 247 16.39 28.22 -1.16
CA LEU A 247 16.27 26.75 -1.01
C LEU A 247 15.56 26.09 -2.20
N ILE A 248 14.74 26.86 -2.93
CA ILE A 248 14.05 26.43 -4.15
C ILE A 248 14.34 27.41 -5.31
N PRO A 249 14.30 26.94 -6.58
CA PRO A 249 14.44 27.78 -7.77
C PRO A 249 13.58 29.06 -7.73
N HIS A 250 14.10 30.17 -8.26
CA HIS A 250 13.43 31.47 -8.20
C HIS A 250 12.06 31.50 -8.92
N VAL A 251 11.89 30.69 -9.97
CA VAL A 251 10.61 30.56 -10.68
C VAL A 251 9.49 30.11 -9.73
N MET A 252 8.30 30.66 -9.95
CA MET A 252 7.05 30.25 -9.31
C MET A 252 6.17 29.58 -10.36
N GLU A 253 5.43 28.55 -9.95
CA GLU A 253 4.57 27.77 -10.85
C GLU A 253 3.20 27.51 -10.22
N ASP A 254 2.18 27.37 -11.05
CA ASP A 254 0.90 26.80 -10.65
C ASP A 254 0.96 25.26 -10.56
N ALA A 255 -0.10 24.65 -10.00
CA ALA A 255 -0.22 23.20 -9.90
C ALA A 255 -0.24 22.52 -11.28
N SER A 256 -0.86 23.14 -12.29
CA SER A 256 -0.96 22.57 -13.65
C SER A 256 0.40 22.42 -14.32
N LYS A 257 1.33 23.36 -14.14
CA LYS A 257 2.70 23.30 -14.64
C LYS A 257 3.53 22.24 -13.91
N GLN A 258 3.33 22.09 -12.60
CA GLN A 258 3.94 20.98 -11.84
C GLN A 258 3.40 19.61 -12.30
N CYS A 259 2.08 19.51 -12.58
CA CYS A 259 1.47 18.31 -13.16
C CYS A 259 2.00 18.01 -14.57
N GLU A 260 2.15 19.01 -15.45
CA GLU A 260 2.71 18.84 -16.79
C GLU A 260 4.14 18.28 -16.74
N ARG A 261 4.99 18.82 -15.86
CA ARG A 261 6.35 18.30 -15.62
C ARG A 261 6.31 16.83 -15.20
N ALA A 262 5.48 16.51 -14.21
CA ALA A 262 5.38 15.15 -13.67
C ALA A 262 4.86 14.17 -14.73
N LEU A 263 3.79 14.50 -15.46
CA LEU A 263 3.26 13.70 -16.57
C LEU A 263 4.30 13.46 -17.66
N LYS A 264 5.12 14.47 -18.00
CA LYS A 264 6.21 14.30 -18.97
C LYS A 264 7.23 13.27 -18.54
N VAL A 265 7.55 13.19 -17.24
CA VAL A 265 8.46 12.17 -16.68
C VAL A 265 7.77 10.81 -16.54
N ILE A 266 6.49 10.75 -16.15
CA ILE A 266 5.70 9.51 -16.10
C ILE A 266 5.65 8.87 -17.49
N ARG A 267 5.28 9.65 -18.52
CA ARG A 267 5.13 9.18 -19.90
C ARG A 267 6.48 8.85 -20.58
N SER A 268 7.61 9.31 -20.05
CA SER A 268 8.94 8.88 -20.51
C SER A 268 9.46 7.59 -19.85
N ARG A 269 8.74 7.02 -18.88
CA ARG A 269 9.09 5.71 -18.30
C ARG A 269 8.51 4.56 -19.14
N GLN A 270 9.27 3.48 -19.25
CA GLN A 270 8.89 2.32 -20.08
C GLN A 270 7.94 1.38 -19.32
N THR A 271 8.31 0.92 -18.12
CA THR A 271 7.48 -0.04 -17.36
C THR A 271 6.45 0.66 -16.49
N SER A 272 5.39 -0.06 -16.10
CA SER A 272 4.41 0.44 -15.13
C SER A 272 5.02 0.58 -13.72
N ILE A 273 6.00 -0.26 -13.37
CA ILE A 273 6.71 -0.19 -12.08
C ILE A 273 7.54 1.08 -12.00
N ASP A 274 8.27 1.46 -13.05
CA ASP A 274 9.00 2.74 -13.10
C ASP A 274 8.07 3.95 -12.87
N LYS A 275 6.85 3.89 -13.44
CA LYS A 275 5.83 4.92 -13.28
C LYS A 275 5.29 4.95 -11.86
N TYR A 276 4.99 3.78 -11.28
CA TYR A 276 4.59 3.66 -9.87
C TYR A 276 5.67 4.19 -8.92
N MET A 277 6.94 3.82 -9.12
CA MET A 277 8.05 4.27 -8.28
C MET A 277 8.24 5.80 -8.35
N TYR A 278 8.06 6.40 -9.53
CA TYR A 278 8.05 7.86 -9.66
C TYR A 278 6.81 8.50 -9.02
N LEU A 279 5.63 7.89 -9.09
CA LEU A 279 4.42 8.35 -8.39
C LEU A 279 4.56 8.27 -6.86
N SER A 280 5.11 7.19 -6.30
CA SER A 280 5.44 7.13 -4.86
C SER A 280 6.54 8.14 -4.49
N ASN A 281 7.49 8.45 -5.38
CA ASN A 281 8.48 9.50 -5.15
C ASN A 281 7.84 10.91 -5.10
N ILE A 282 6.84 11.20 -5.93
CA ILE A 282 6.05 12.44 -5.83
C ILE A 282 5.27 12.46 -4.51
N LYS A 283 4.58 11.37 -4.15
CA LYS A 283 3.88 11.22 -2.86
C LYS A 283 4.82 11.36 -1.64
N ALA A 284 6.11 11.06 -1.82
CA ALA A 284 7.17 11.24 -0.82
C ALA A 284 7.67 12.68 -0.67
N GLN A 285 7.21 13.62 -1.51
CA GLN A 285 7.71 14.99 -1.59
C GLN A 285 6.60 16.03 -1.55
N ASN A 286 5.49 15.82 -2.25
CA ASN A 286 4.35 16.73 -2.34
C ASN A 286 3.07 15.88 -2.52
N VAL A 287 2.26 15.83 -1.46
CA VAL A 287 1.03 15.03 -1.40
C VAL A 287 -0.07 15.60 -2.30
N ASP A 288 -0.18 16.93 -2.36
CA ASP A 288 -1.17 17.62 -3.20
C ASP A 288 -0.94 17.31 -4.68
N LEU A 289 0.30 17.43 -5.15
CA LEU A 289 0.70 17.12 -6.53
C LEU A 289 0.43 15.65 -6.89
N PHE A 290 0.69 14.71 -5.98
CA PHE A 290 0.39 13.29 -6.20
C PHE A 290 -1.12 13.07 -6.41
N TYR A 291 -1.97 13.63 -5.56
CA TYR A 291 -3.41 13.45 -5.68
C TYR A 291 -4.03 14.26 -6.84
N ARG A 292 -3.50 15.46 -7.13
CA ARG A 292 -3.92 16.24 -8.30
C ARG A 292 -3.65 15.48 -9.59
N LEU A 293 -2.48 14.86 -9.73
CA LEU A 293 -2.15 13.98 -10.85
C LEU A 293 -3.14 12.82 -10.98
N LEU A 294 -3.41 12.10 -9.88
CA LEU A 294 -4.32 10.95 -9.87
C LEU A 294 -5.77 11.33 -10.20
N ILE A 295 -6.25 12.48 -9.75
CA ILE A 295 -7.61 12.97 -10.03
C ILE A 295 -7.73 13.40 -11.50
N ASP A 296 -6.85 14.29 -11.96
CA ASP A 296 -6.89 14.84 -13.33
C ASP A 296 -6.66 13.79 -14.42
N ASN A 297 -5.98 12.68 -14.09
CA ASN A 297 -5.55 11.66 -15.06
C ASN A 297 -5.97 10.25 -14.61
N ALA A 298 -7.09 10.11 -13.90
CA ALA A 298 -7.54 8.85 -13.28
C ALA A 298 -7.44 7.62 -14.19
N LYS A 299 -7.89 7.76 -15.45
CA LYS A 299 -7.84 6.69 -16.47
C LYS A 299 -6.42 6.21 -16.84
N GLU A 300 -5.41 7.08 -16.77
CA GLU A 300 -4.01 6.73 -17.07
C GLU A 300 -3.26 6.28 -15.80
N LEU A 301 -3.55 6.89 -14.64
CA LEU A 301 -2.71 6.76 -13.45
C LEU A 301 -3.29 5.87 -12.33
N MET A 302 -4.61 5.69 -12.21
CA MET A 302 -5.16 4.74 -11.23
C MET A 302 -4.66 3.30 -11.46
N PRO A 303 -4.56 2.77 -12.70
CA PRO A 303 -4.02 1.42 -12.95
C PRO A 303 -2.54 1.23 -12.57
N LEU A 304 -1.82 2.31 -12.24
CA LEU A 304 -0.42 2.28 -11.79
C LEU A 304 -0.30 2.20 -10.26
N VAL A 305 -1.17 2.91 -9.53
CA VAL A 305 -1.22 2.88 -8.04
C VAL A 305 -2.16 1.81 -7.49
N TYR A 306 -2.85 1.09 -8.38
CA TYR A 306 -3.79 0.03 -8.08
C TYR A 306 -3.67 -1.12 -9.09
N THR A 307 -4.68 -1.98 -9.21
CA THR A 307 -4.67 -3.14 -10.13
C THR A 307 -4.61 -2.68 -11.60
N PRO A 308 -3.77 -3.31 -12.45
CA PRO A 308 -2.94 -4.49 -12.17
C PRO A 308 -1.60 -4.18 -11.49
N THR A 309 -1.00 -3.00 -11.71
CA THR A 309 0.42 -2.74 -11.38
C THR A 309 0.77 -2.89 -9.90
N ILE A 310 -0.16 -2.60 -8.98
CA ILE A 310 0.08 -2.80 -7.55
C ILE A 310 0.36 -4.29 -7.19
N GLY A 311 -0.11 -5.24 -8.00
CA GLY A 311 0.23 -6.66 -7.85
C GLY A 311 1.71 -6.93 -8.16
N ASP A 312 2.24 -6.36 -9.23
CA ASP A 312 3.66 -6.47 -9.61
C ASP A 312 4.58 -5.78 -8.58
N VAL A 313 4.10 -4.69 -7.99
CA VAL A 313 4.74 -4.01 -6.85
C VAL A 313 4.73 -4.91 -5.61
N CYS A 314 3.61 -5.56 -5.29
CA CYS A 314 3.54 -6.50 -4.16
C CYS A 314 4.42 -7.74 -4.38
N LEU A 315 4.62 -8.21 -5.62
CA LEU A 315 5.58 -9.30 -5.90
C LEU A 315 7.04 -8.91 -5.60
N GLN A 316 7.37 -7.62 -5.64
CA GLN A 316 8.75 -7.09 -5.53
C GLN A 316 8.93 -6.12 -4.35
N TYR A 317 7.95 -6.03 -3.43
CA TYR A 317 7.86 -4.91 -2.48
C TYR A 317 9.11 -4.76 -1.60
N SER A 318 9.68 -5.86 -1.12
CA SER A 318 10.92 -5.85 -0.32
C SER A 318 12.12 -5.27 -1.11
N THR A 319 12.26 -5.61 -2.38
CA THR A 319 13.30 -5.09 -3.29
C THR A 319 13.07 -3.62 -3.67
N LEU A 320 11.81 -3.21 -3.79
CA LEU A 320 11.40 -1.84 -4.15
C LEU A 320 11.30 -0.88 -2.94
N TYR A 321 11.51 -1.38 -1.72
CA TYR A 321 11.32 -0.60 -0.50
C TYR A 321 12.36 0.52 -0.36
N THR A 322 11.88 1.76 -0.27
CA THR A 322 12.72 2.97 -0.15
C THR A 322 12.41 3.80 1.09
N ARG A 323 11.21 3.65 1.67
CA ARG A 323 10.72 4.42 2.84
C ARG A 323 9.51 3.71 3.46
N PRO A 324 9.25 3.88 4.77
CA PRO A 324 8.02 3.41 5.38
C PRO A 324 6.82 4.24 4.88
N GLU A 325 5.74 3.58 4.49
CA GLU A 325 4.46 4.21 4.15
C GLU A 325 3.29 3.74 5.04
N ALA A 326 3.52 2.75 5.92
CA ALA A 326 2.50 2.04 6.71
C ALA A 326 2.95 1.77 8.15
N LEU A 327 2.04 1.29 9.01
CA LEU A 327 2.41 0.56 10.22
C LEU A 327 2.63 -0.92 9.89
N TYR A 328 3.77 -1.44 10.35
CA TYR A 328 4.16 -2.85 10.23
C TYR A 328 4.10 -3.45 11.63
N ILE A 329 3.16 -4.36 11.87
CA ILE A 329 2.87 -4.90 13.20
C ILE A 329 3.10 -6.41 13.19
N SER A 330 4.21 -6.87 13.75
CA SER A 330 4.54 -8.31 13.78
C SER A 330 3.91 -9.02 14.96
N ILE A 331 3.56 -10.29 14.80
CA ILE A 331 3.06 -11.13 15.92
C ILE A 331 4.12 -11.28 17.03
N LYS A 332 5.40 -11.03 16.75
CA LYS A 332 6.46 -10.88 17.77
C LYS A 332 6.26 -9.68 18.72
N GLN A 333 5.36 -8.75 18.40
CA GLN A 333 5.13 -7.50 19.14
C GLN A 333 3.77 -7.49 19.88
N ARG A 334 3.17 -8.67 20.11
CA ARG A 334 1.98 -8.83 20.98
C ARG A 334 2.18 -8.14 22.34
N LYS A 335 1.06 -7.74 22.96
CA LYS A 335 0.92 -6.80 24.08
C LYS A 335 1.26 -5.33 23.75
N SER A 336 1.96 -5.04 22.65
CA SER A 336 2.49 -3.69 22.35
C SER A 336 1.63 -2.86 21.38
N MET A 337 0.48 -3.39 20.94
CA MET A 337 -0.40 -2.77 19.93
C MET A 337 -0.66 -1.28 20.18
N ARG A 338 -1.04 -0.94 21.42
CA ARG A 338 -1.38 0.43 21.84
C ARG A 338 -0.22 1.41 21.66
N THR A 339 1.01 0.97 21.95
CA THR A 339 2.23 1.77 21.73
C THR A 339 2.51 1.93 20.23
N ILE A 340 2.38 0.85 19.45
CA ILE A 340 2.68 0.85 18.01
C ILE A 340 1.70 1.74 17.25
N LEU A 341 0.40 1.65 17.54
CA LEU A 341 -0.63 2.51 16.95
C LEU A 341 -0.37 3.99 17.25
N ARG A 342 0.01 4.33 18.50
CA ARG A 342 0.34 5.70 18.93
C ARG A 342 1.65 6.26 18.34
N ASN A 343 2.45 5.44 17.65
CA ASN A 343 3.62 5.92 16.88
C ASN A 343 3.24 6.45 15.48
N TRP A 344 1.97 6.38 15.05
CA TRP A 344 1.55 6.94 13.76
C TRP A 344 1.66 8.46 13.75
N ARG A 345 2.25 9.03 12.68
CA ARG A 345 2.58 10.46 12.61
C ARG A 345 1.38 11.40 12.50
N TYR A 346 0.20 10.88 12.19
CA TYR A 346 -1.03 11.67 12.08
C TYR A 346 -2.00 11.32 13.19
N GLN A 347 -2.48 12.35 13.89
CA GLN A 347 -3.48 12.21 14.94
C GLN A 347 -4.86 11.89 14.34
N ASN A 348 -5.58 10.98 14.98
CA ASN A 348 -6.97 10.63 14.68
C ASN A 348 -7.22 10.29 13.20
N PRO A 349 -6.59 9.22 12.66
CA PRO A 349 -7.02 8.61 11.41
C PRO A 349 -8.49 8.17 11.51
N GLU A 350 -9.23 8.36 10.44
CA GLU A 350 -10.66 8.01 10.32
C GLU A 350 -10.86 6.75 9.49
N ILE A 351 -9.83 6.28 8.76
CA ILE A 351 -9.88 5.01 8.05
C ILE A 351 -8.53 4.28 8.00
N CYS A 352 -8.61 2.97 8.23
CA CYS A 352 -7.53 2.02 8.11
C CYS A 352 -7.88 0.95 7.07
N VAL A 353 -6.90 0.58 6.24
CA VAL A 353 -6.94 -0.66 5.46
C VAL A 353 -5.87 -1.58 6.02
N VAL A 354 -6.28 -2.76 6.46
CA VAL A 354 -5.41 -3.76 7.10
C VAL A 354 -5.46 -5.08 6.36
N THR A 355 -4.28 -5.68 6.19
CA THR A 355 -4.09 -7.02 5.61
C THR A 355 -3.06 -7.80 6.42
N ASP A 356 -3.09 -9.13 6.36
CA ASP A 356 -1.95 -9.98 6.76
C ASP A 356 -1.16 -10.52 5.55
N GLY A 357 -1.55 -10.13 4.33
CA GLY A 357 -0.95 -10.56 3.08
C GLY A 357 -1.06 -12.07 2.79
N SER A 358 -2.01 -12.79 3.41
CA SER A 358 -2.15 -14.24 3.20
C SER A 358 -2.83 -14.61 1.89
N ARG A 359 -3.52 -13.68 1.22
CA ARG A 359 -4.18 -13.90 -0.07
C ARG A 359 -4.25 -12.59 -0.87
N ILE A 360 -3.11 -12.08 -1.31
CA ILE A 360 -3.04 -10.87 -2.14
C ILE A 360 -3.59 -11.17 -3.53
N LEU A 361 -4.74 -10.60 -3.88
CA LEU A 361 -5.40 -10.72 -5.18
C LEU A 361 -5.49 -12.19 -5.65
N GLY A 362 -5.14 -12.46 -6.92
CA GLY A 362 -4.93 -13.80 -7.47
C GLY A 362 -3.49 -14.31 -7.32
N LEU A 363 -2.66 -13.69 -6.48
CA LEU A 363 -1.21 -13.97 -6.33
C LEU A 363 -0.89 -14.85 -5.11
N GLY A 364 -1.76 -14.88 -4.10
CA GLY A 364 -1.63 -15.75 -2.93
C GLY A 364 -0.89 -15.11 -1.75
N ASP A 365 -0.21 -15.92 -0.94
CA ASP A 365 0.51 -15.43 0.25
C ASP A 365 1.78 -14.67 -0.16
N LEU A 366 1.85 -13.37 0.16
CA LEU A 366 3.03 -12.52 0.00
C LEU A 366 3.55 -11.97 1.34
N GLY A 367 2.89 -12.26 2.46
CA GLY A 367 3.28 -11.74 3.77
C GLY A 367 3.34 -10.21 3.81
N VAL A 368 4.42 -9.66 4.39
CA VAL A 368 4.61 -8.20 4.52
C VAL A 368 4.62 -7.48 3.18
N ASN A 369 5.03 -8.13 2.09
CA ASN A 369 5.02 -7.53 0.76
C ASN A 369 3.60 -7.14 0.28
N GLY A 370 2.56 -7.72 0.87
CA GLY A 370 1.16 -7.40 0.58
C GLY A 370 0.70 -6.00 1.01
N VAL A 371 1.47 -5.29 1.84
CA VAL A 371 1.14 -3.94 2.34
C VAL A 371 0.93 -2.90 1.23
N GLY A 372 1.45 -3.16 0.02
CA GLY A 372 1.19 -2.33 -1.16
C GLY A 372 -0.31 -2.17 -1.45
N ILE A 373 -1.14 -3.17 -1.16
CA ILE A 373 -2.59 -3.10 -1.34
C ILE A 373 -3.22 -2.10 -0.35
N SER A 374 -2.88 -2.17 0.94
CA SER A 374 -3.34 -1.19 1.94
C SER A 374 -2.96 0.25 1.55
N ILE A 375 -1.74 0.44 1.03
CA ILE A 375 -1.23 1.75 0.56
C ILE A 375 -1.99 2.23 -0.68
N GLY A 376 -2.27 1.34 -1.63
CA GLY A 376 -3.01 1.65 -2.88
C GLY A 376 -4.49 1.95 -2.64
N LYS A 377 -5.19 1.12 -1.84
CA LYS A 377 -6.60 1.33 -1.46
C LYS A 377 -6.80 2.69 -0.77
N LEU A 378 -5.90 3.08 0.15
CA LEU A 378 -5.97 4.38 0.81
C LEU A 378 -5.61 5.57 -0.08
N ALA A 379 -4.74 5.38 -1.10
CA ALA A 379 -4.58 6.37 -2.15
C ALA A 379 -5.88 6.56 -2.96
N LEU A 380 -6.60 5.48 -3.27
CA LEU A 380 -7.90 5.55 -3.93
C LEU A 380 -9.00 6.15 -3.04
N TYR A 381 -9.01 5.94 -1.73
CA TYR A 381 -9.90 6.66 -0.81
C TYR A 381 -9.73 8.18 -0.91
N THR A 382 -8.49 8.66 -1.02
CA THR A 382 -8.22 10.10 -1.17
C THR A 382 -8.57 10.59 -2.58
N ALA A 383 -8.21 9.85 -3.63
CA ALA A 383 -8.45 10.26 -5.02
C ALA A 383 -9.94 10.18 -5.42
N ALA A 384 -10.62 9.08 -5.10
CA ALA A 384 -12.01 8.83 -5.47
C ALA A 384 -13.03 9.42 -4.48
N ALA A 385 -12.83 9.30 -3.16
CA ALA A 385 -13.78 9.88 -2.19
C ALA A 385 -13.33 11.22 -1.59
N GLY A 386 -12.04 11.56 -1.62
CA GLY A 386 -11.56 12.78 -0.97
C GLY A 386 -11.51 12.68 0.57
N ILE A 387 -11.37 11.48 1.13
CA ILE A 387 -10.92 11.37 2.53
C ILE A 387 -9.53 12.03 2.62
N HIS A 388 -9.34 12.96 3.56
CA HIS A 388 -8.09 13.71 3.67
C HIS A 388 -6.89 12.77 3.91
N PRO A 389 -5.76 12.89 3.20
CA PRO A 389 -4.72 11.87 3.24
C PRO A 389 -4.07 11.66 4.62
N SER A 390 -4.07 12.68 5.50
CA SER A 390 -3.64 12.51 6.90
C SER A 390 -4.60 11.67 7.76
N LYS A 391 -5.83 11.44 7.30
CA LYS A 391 -6.85 10.61 7.96
C LYS A 391 -6.76 9.13 7.60
N THR A 392 -5.80 8.76 6.76
CA THR A 392 -5.56 7.39 6.31
C THR A 392 -4.44 6.71 7.12
N LEU A 393 -4.59 5.41 7.36
CA LEU A 393 -3.61 4.56 8.05
C LEU A 393 -3.53 3.17 7.40
N PRO A 394 -2.54 2.90 6.53
CA PRO A 394 -2.29 1.55 6.03
C PRO A 394 -1.58 0.71 7.09
N ILE A 395 -2.04 -0.52 7.29
CA ILE A 395 -1.47 -1.47 8.24
C ILE A 395 -1.19 -2.81 7.55
N VAL A 396 -0.09 -3.47 7.93
CA VAL A 396 0.13 -4.89 7.69
C VAL A 396 0.39 -5.64 9.01
N LEU A 397 -0.33 -6.74 9.19
CA LEU A 397 -0.20 -7.66 10.32
C LEU A 397 0.75 -8.80 9.93
N ASP A 398 2.02 -8.69 10.33
CA ASP A 398 3.06 -9.66 10.01
C ASP A 398 2.97 -10.89 10.91
N CYS A 399 2.17 -11.84 10.46
CA CYS A 399 2.08 -13.20 10.99
C CYS A 399 3.14 -14.14 10.39
N GLY A 400 4.17 -13.64 9.69
CA GLY A 400 5.02 -14.47 8.81
C GLY A 400 4.30 -14.87 7.50
N THR A 401 4.86 -15.83 6.76
CA THR A 401 4.34 -16.22 5.43
C THR A 401 4.52 -17.71 5.14
N ALA A 402 3.57 -18.31 4.42
CA ALA A 402 3.71 -19.65 3.86
C ALA A 402 4.63 -19.69 2.62
N ASN A 403 4.93 -18.53 2.01
CA ASN A 403 5.63 -18.43 0.72
C ASN A 403 7.12 -18.81 0.81
N GLU A 404 7.47 -19.92 0.16
CA GLU A 404 8.83 -20.46 0.11
C GLU A 404 9.86 -19.54 -0.59
N ALA A 405 9.44 -18.64 -1.48
CA ALA A 405 10.33 -17.70 -2.13
C ALA A 405 10.71 -16.57 -1.13
N ASN A 406 9.71 -15.92 -0.52
CA ASN A 406 9.90 -14.85 0.45
C ASN A 406 10.74 -15.29 1.66
N LEU A 407 10.56 -16.54 2.14
CA LEU A 407 11.36 -17.08 3.24
C LEU A 407 12.86 -17.22 2.89
N LYS A 408 13.20 -17.38 1.60
CA LYS A 408 14.57 -17.59 1.09
C LYS A 408 15.20 -16.30 0.56
N ASP A 409 14.41 -15.40 -0.02
CA ASP A 409 14.83 -14.08 -0.51
C ASP A 409 15.57 -13.30 0.59
N PRO A 410 16.86 -13.01 0.46
CA PRO A 410 17.62 -12.29 1.49
C PRO A 410 17.18 -10.84 1.70
N LEU A 411 16.36 -10.26 0.80
CA LEU A 411 15.80 -8.92 0.94
C LEU A 411 14.45 -8.87 1.66
N TYR A 412 13.75 -10.01 1.81
CA TYR A 412 12.40 -10.04 2.40
C TYR A 412 12.33 -9.37 3.78
N LEU A 413 11.44 -8.37 3.89
CA LEU A 413 11.31 -7.46 5.04
C LEU A 413 10.40 -7.98 6.17
N GLY A 414 9.63 -9.05 5.92
CA GLY A 414 8.74 -9.62 6.93
C GLY A 414 9.38 -10.75 7.75
N LEU A 415 8.67 -11.22 8.77
CA LEU A 415 9.15 -12.32 9.60
C LEU A 415 9.42 -13.58 8.76
N ARG A 416 10.67 -14.06 8.80
CA ARG A 416 11.15 -15.30 8.17
C ARG A 416 10.67 -16.57 8.88
N ALA A 417 9.37 -16.67 9.13
CA ALA A 417 8.73 -17.82 9.75
C ALA A 417 7.45 -18.19 8.98
N LYS A 418 7.03 -19.45 9.11
CA LYS A 418 5.70 -19.89 8.68
C LYS A 418 4.62 -19.21 9.55
N ARG A 419 3.43 -19.04 8.97
CA ARG A 419 2.27 -18.53 9.72
C ARG A 419 1.96 -19.44 10.92
N PRO A 420 1.66 -18.89 12.11
CA PRO A 420 1.30 -19.65 13.31
C PRO A 420 -0.11 -20.25 13.17
N SER A 421 -0.61 -20.92 14.20
CA SER A 421 -1.94 -21.54 14.14
C SER A 421 -3.06 -20.52 13.89
N VAL A 422 -4.21 -20.99 13.40
CA VAL A 422 -5.39 -20.14 13.19
C VAL A 422 -5.87 -19.51 14.50
N ALA A 423 -5.71 -20.21 15.63
CA ALA A 423 -6.04 -19.68 16.96
C ALA A 423 -5.11 -18.51 17.35
N GLU A 424 -3.79 -18.65 17.18
CA GLU A 424 -2.84 -17.57 17.47
C GLU A 424 -3.04 -16.34 16.55
N GLN A 425 -3.37 -16.56 15.27
CA GLN A 425 -3.75 -15.49 14.34
C GLN A 425 -5.08 -14.82 14.75
N GLN A 426 -6.04 -15.57 15.28
CA GLN A 426 -7.32 -15.04 15.78
C GLN A 426 -7.11 -14.18 17.04
N GLU A 427 -6.36 -14.67 18.04
CA GLU A 427 -6.04 -13.88 19.24
C GLU A 427 -5.27 -12.59 18.91
N PHE A 428 -4.34 -12.64 17.95
CA PHE A 428 -3.57 -11.48 17.51
C PHE A 428 -4.47 -10.43 16.84
N MET A 429 -5.47 -10.89 16.07
CA MET A 429 -6.47 -10.01 15.46
C MET A 429 -7.45 -9.43 16.50
N ASP A 430 -7.83 -10.20 17.53
CA ASP A 430 -8.63 -9.70 18.67
C ASP A 430 -7.87 -8.59 19.42
N GLU A 431 -6.58 -8.79 19.70
CA GLU A 431 -5.70 -7.82 20.34
C GLU A 431 -5.56 -6.53 19.50
N PHE A 432 -5.42 -6.68 18.18
CA PHE A 432 -5.39 -5.58 17.23
C PHE A 432 -6.70 -4.79 17.23
N MET A 433 -7.85 -5.45 17.07
CA MET A 433 -9.15 -4.78 16.99
C MET A 433 -9.49 -4.03 18.28
N GLN A 434 -9.23 -4.63 19.45
CA GLN A 434 -9.42 -3.97 20.73
C GLN A 434 -8.53 -2.72 20.86
N ALA A 435 -7.24 -2.82 20.52
CA ALA A 435 -6.31 -1.71 20.61
C ALA A 435 -6.60 -0.61 19.58
N ALA A 436 -7.05 -0.96 18.37
CA ALA A 436 -7.46 -0.01 17.34
C ALA A 436 -8.65 0.83 17.80
N ALA A 437 -9.69 0.20 18.37
CA ALA A 437 -10.86 0.90 18.88
C ALA A 437 -10.57 1.74 20.15
N GLU A 438 -9.63 1.33 21.00
CA GLU A 438 -9.22 2.13 22.17
C GLU A 438 -8.40 3.37 21.76
N VAL A 439 -7.47 3.22 20.80
CA VAL A 439 -6.56 4.30 20.39
C VAL A 439 -7.24 5.25 19.39
N TYR A 440 -8.08 4.73 18.49
CA TYR A 440 -8.74 5.47 17.42
C TYR A 440 -10.24 5.09 17.32
N PRO A 441 -11.09 5.53 18.28
CA PRO A 441 -12.50 5.11 18.38
C PRO A 441 -13.39 5.53 17.20
N ASP A 442 -12.93 6.46 16.37
CA ASP A 442 -13.63 6.92 15.16
C ASP A 442 -13.09 6.34 13.85
N MET A 443 -12.08 5.48 13.92
CA MET A 443 -11.47 4.86 12.74
C MET A 443 -12.31 3.70 12.21
N VAL A 444 -12.68 3.78 10.94
CA VAL A 444 -13.25 2.66 10.18
C VAL A 444 -12.14 1.69 9.79
N VAL A 445 -12.34 0.39 9.98
CA VAL A 445 -11.36 -0.67 9.65
C VAL A 445 -11.86 -1.50 8.47
N GLN A 446 -11.19 -1.38 7.33
CA GLN A 446 -11.37 -2.24 6.17
C GLN A 446 -10.40 -3.41 6.23
N PHE A 447 -10.94 -4.63 6.26
CA PHE A 447 -10.17 -5.87 6.08
C PHE A 447 -9.96 -6.14 4.60
N GLU A 448 -8.76 -6.58 4.22
CA GLU A 448 -8.31 -6.67 2.82
C GLU A 448 -7.36 -7.86 2.57
N ASP A 449 -7.56 -8.61 1.48
CA ASP A 449 -6.64 -9.66 0.98
C ASP A 449 -6.21 -10.72 2.04
N PHE A 450 -7.13 -11.02 2.95
CA PHE A 450 -7.02 -12.15 3.88
C PHE A 450 -7.42 -13.47 3.19
N GLU A 451 -6.82 -14.57 3.64
CA GLU A 451 -7.29 -15.93 3.34
C GLU A 451 -8.82 -16.05 3.61
N SER A 452 -9.50 -16.83 2.77
CA SER A 452 -10.96 -16.86 2.65
C SER A 452 -11.72 -17.24 3.91
N GLU A 453 -11.28 -18.26 4.65
CA GLU A 453 -11.96 -18.67 5.89
C GLU A 453 -11.69 -17.67 7.02
N LYS A 454 -10.46 -17.15 7.14
CA LYS A 454 -10.17 -16.02 8.05
C LYS A 454 -10.98 -14.76 7.74
N ALA A 455 -11.15 -14.40 6.47
CA ALA A 455 -11.88 -13.20 6.06
C ALA A 455 -13.35 -13.22 6.53
N PHE A 456 -14.05 -14.36 6.34
CA PHE A 456 -15.41 -14.53 6.89
C PHE A 456 -15.42 -14.53 8.42
N ASN A 457 -14.53 -15.29 9.06
CA ASN A 457 -14.49 -15.41 10.52
C ASN A 457 -14.24 -14.05 11.20
N TYR A 458 -13.35 -13.22 10.65
CA TYR A 458 -13.11 -11.86 11.15
C TYR A 458 -14.30 -10.94 10.89
N LEU A 459 -14.90 -10.97 9.69
CA LEU A 459 -16.08 -10.15 9.39
C LEU A 459 -17.23 -10.46 10.35
N ASP A 460 -17.64 -11.73 10.46
CA ASP A 460 -18.78 -12.14 11.28
C ASP A 460 -18.53 -11.90 12.79
N ARG A 461 -17.28 -12.01 13.26
CA ARG A 461 -16.90 -11.75 14.66
C ARG A 461 -16.92 -10.26 15.04
N TYR A 462 -16.44 -9.37 14.16
CA TYR A 462 -16.20 -7.97 14.53
C TYR A 462 -17.33 -7.02 14.13
N ARG A 463 -18.04 -7.28 13.03
CA ARG A 463 -18.99 -6.36 12.38
C ARG A 463 -20.11 -5.78 13.24
N HIS A 464 -20.48 -6.47 14.32
CA HIS A 464 -21.54 -6.03 15.23
C HIS A 464 -21.04 -5.12 16.36
N ASN A 465 -19.74 -5.16 16.65
CA ASN A 465 -19.11 -4.50 17.80
C ASN A 465 -18.08 -3.43 17.41
N TYR A 466 -17.64 -3.41 16.15
CA TYR A 466 -16.61 -2.51 15.63
C TYR A 466 -17.05 -1.81 14.34
N LYS A 467 -16.47 -0.63 14.07
CA LYS A 467 -16.62 0.13 12.83
C LYS A 467 -15.85 -0.54 11.67
N CYS A 468 -16.24 -1.75 11.25
CA CYS A 468 -15.45 -2.53 10.27
C CYS A 468 -16.28 -3.19 9.16
N PHE A 469 -15.63 -3.42 8.02
CA PHE A 469 -16.15 -4.18 6.88
C PHE A 469 -14.99 -4.89 6.13
N ASN A 470 -15.28 -5.82 5.23
CA ASN A 470 -14.27 -6.46 4.37
C ASN A 470 -14.56 -6.21 2.88
N ASP A 471 -13.57 -5.70 2.14
CA ASP A 471 -13.77 -5.34 0.74
C ASP A 471 -13.91 -6.56 -0.19
N ASP A 472 -13.16 -7.63 0.07
CA ASP A 472 -13.21 -8.87 -0.73
C ASP A 472 -14.60 -9.52 -0.77
N ILE A 473 -15.34 -9.45 0.35
CA ILE A 473 -16.67 -10.02 0.53
C ILE A 473 -17.74 -8.97 0.19
N GLN A 474 -17.73 -7.82 0.88
CA GLN A 474 -18.82 -6.85 0.85
C GLN A 474 -18.64 -5.78 -0.25
N GLY A 475 -17.40 -5.36 -0.53
CA GLY A 475 -17.10 -4.45 -1.63
C GLY A 475 -17.25 -5.13 -3.00
N THR A 476 -16.69 -6.33 -3.15
CA THR A 476 -16.87 -7.16 -4.35
C THR A 476 -18.35 -7.49 -4.57
N GLY A 477 -19.07 -7.87 -3.51
CA GLY A 477 -20.51 -8.07 -3.57
C GLY A 477 -21.28 -6.81 -3.99
N ALA A 478 -20.90 -5.64 -3.45
CA ALA A 478 -21.56 -4.37 -3.75
C ALA A 478 -21.31 -3.88 -5.18
N VAL A 479 -20.08 -3.94 -5.69
CA VAL A 479 -19.84 -3.54 -7.09
C VAL A 479 -20.53 -4.49 -8.06
N VAL A 480 -20.44 -5.81 -7.86
CA VAL A 480 -21.07 -6.78 -8.76
C VAL A 480 -22.59 -6.68 -8.70
N LEU A 481 -23.18 -6.40 -7.53
CA LEU A 481 -24.60 -6.09 -7.43
C LEU A 481 -24.95 -4.79 -8.19
N GLY A 482 -24.17 -3.71 -8.03
CA GLY A 482 -24.40 -2.46 -8.76
C GLY A 482 -24.43 -2.66 -10.28
N GLY A 483 -23.46 -3.41 -10.81
CA GLY A 483 -23.45 -3.79 -12.22
C GLY A 483 -24.60 -4.72 -12.59
N TYR A 484 -24.96 -5.68 -11.73
CA TYR A 484 -26.08 -6.59 -11.98
C TYR A 484 -27.42 -5.86 -12.07
N ILE A 485 -27.64 -4.82 -11.26
CA ILE A 485 -28.84 -3.96 -11.35
C ILE A 485 -28.92 -3.32 -12.73
N GLY A 486 -27.84 -2.69 -13.20
CA GLY A 486 -27.78 -2.11 -14.55
C GLY A 486 -27.95 -3.18 -15.65
N ALA A 487 -27.35 -4.35 -15.47
CA ALA A 487 -27.41 -5.45 -16.43
C ALA A 487 -28.82 -6.07 -16.56
N VAL A 488 -29.56 -6.26 -15.46
CA VAL A 488 -30.96 -6.71 -15.50
C VAL A 488 -31.83 -5.70 -16.26
N ASN A 489 -31.66 -4.40 -16.00
CA ASN A 489 -32.41 -3.35 -16.70
C ASN A 489 -32.10 -3.34 -18.22
N LEU A 490 -30.86 -3.63 -18.62
CA LEU A 490 -30.45 -3.72 -20.02
C LEU A 490 -30.74 -5.09 -20.68
N SER A 491 -31.08 -6.14 -19.92
CA SER A 491 -31.13 -7.52 -20.44
C SER A 491 -32.42 -7.87 -21.18
N GLY A 492 -33.50 -7.10 -20.99
CA GLY A 492 -34.84 -7.44 -21.51
C GLY A 492 -35.45 -8.70 -20.90
N VAL A 493 -34.83 -9.27 -19.85
CA VAL A 493 -35.26 -10.49 -19.16
C VAL A 493 -35.87 -10.09 -17.82
N PRO A 494 -37.17 -10.38 -17.57
CA PRO A 494 -37.82 -10.07 -16.29
C PRO A 494 -37.06 -10.63 -15.09
N LEU A 495 -37.07 -9.90 -13.98
CA LEU A 495 -36.36 -10.26 -12.75
C LEU A 495 -36.80 -11.64 -12.23
N GLU A 496 -38.07 -11.95 -12.43
CA GLU A 496 -38.79 -13.17 -12.08
C GLU A 496 -38.32 -14.37 -12.93
N GLU A 497 -37.78 -14.12 -14.13
CA GLU A 497 -37.22 -15.13 -15.05
C GLU A 497 -35.69 -15.29 -14.95
N GLN A 498 -34.98 -14.35 -14.31
CA GLN A 498 -33.51 -14.43 -14.17
C GLN A 498 -33.06 -15.76 -13.52
N ARG A 499 -31.98 -16.36 -14.04
CA ARG A 499 -31.34 -17.60 -13.54
C ARG A 499 -29.82 -17.44 -13.62
N LEU A 500 -29.13 -17.52 -12.49
CA LEU A 500 -27.72 -17.15 -12.37
C LEU A 500 -26.84 -18.38 -12.13
N VAL A 501 -25.89 -18.63 -13.03
CA VAL A 501 -24.82 -19.61 -12.83
C VAL A 501 -23.55 -18.90 -12.37
N PHE A 502 -23.00 -19.36 -11.25
CA PHE A 502 -21.77 -18.86 -10.65
C PHE A 502 -20.66 -19.90 -10.79
N MET A 503 -19.74 -19.68 -11.71
CA MET A 503 -18.55 -20.52 -11.88
C MET A 503 -17.47 -20.04 -10.88
N GLY A 504 -17.28 -20.82 -9.82
CA GLY A 504 -16.38 -20.50 -8.70
C GLY A 504 -17.09 -20.34 -7.36
N ALA A 505 -17.45 -21.46 -6.71
CA ALA A 505 -18.08 -21.47 -5.38
C ALA A 505 -17.13 -21.16 -4.19
N GLY A 506 -16.18 -20.23 -4.37
CA GLY A 506 -15.27 -19.75 -3.31
C GLY A 506 -15.85 -18.61 -2.47
N SER A 507 -15.00 -17.94 -1.68
CA SER A 507 -15.40 -16.80 -0.83
C SER A 507 -16.06 -15.66 -1.61
N ALA A 508 -15.40 -15.18 -2.67
CA ALA A 508 -15.96 -14.14 -3.54
C ALA A 508 -17.29 -14.59 -4.20
N GLY A 509 -17.34 -15.82 -4.72
CA GLY A 509 -18.55 -16.37 -5.34
C GLY A 509 -19.74 -16.46 -4.39
N VAL A 510 -19.54 -16.98 -3.18
CA VAL A 510 -20.58 -17.07 -2.15
C VAL A 510 -20.95 -15.69 -1.60
N GLY A 511 -19.99 -14.79 -1.40
CA GLY A 511 -20.23 -13.42 -0.93
C GLY A 511 -21.09 -12.61 -1.91
N VAL A 512 -20.68 -12.57 -3.18
CA VAL A 512 -21.44 -11.94 -4.27
C VAL A 512 -22.83 -12.57 -4.40
N ALA A 513 -22.94 -13.90 -4.43
CA ALA A 513 -24.24 -14.57 -4.54
C ALA A 513 -25.16 -14.26 -3.34
N LYS A 514 -24.64 -14.20 -2.10
CA LYS A 514 -25.42 -13.77 -0.92
C LYS A 514 -25.95 -12.35 -1.07
N GLN A 515 -25.14 -11.43 -1.59
CA GLN A 515 -25.57 -10.03 -1.77
C GLN A 515 -26.58 -9.87 -2.92
N LEU A 516 -26.52 -10.69 -3.96
CA LEU A 516 -27.58 -10.74 -4.97
C LEU A 516 -28.87 -11.43 -4.44
N VAL A 517 -28.80 -12.34 -3.46
CA VAL A 517 -29.99 -12.83 -2.72
C VAL A 517 -30.69 -11.67 -1.97
N GLU A 518 -29.93 -10.76 -1.35
CA GLU A 518 -30.48 -9.57 -0.69
C GLU A 518 -31.25 -8.67 -1.69
N TYR A 519 -30.76 -8.55 -2.92
CA TYR A 519 -31.41 -7.78 -3.99
C TYR A 519 -32.79 -8.32 -4.40
N TYR A 520 -32.95 -9.65 -4.43
CA TYR A 520 -34.24 -10.31 -4.66
C TYR A 520 -35.17 -10.19 -3.44
N THR A 521 -34.66 -10.39 -2.23
CA THR A 521 -35.51 -10.34 -1.01
C THR A 521 -36.03 -8.93 -0.71
N LYS A 522 -35.23 -7.87 -0.93
CA LYS A 522 -35.73 -6.47 -0.89
C LYS A 522 -36.72 -6.12 -2.01
N ARG A 523 -37.02 -7.04 -2.93
CA ARG A 523 -38.08 -6.95 -3.95
C ARG A 523 -39.25 -7.91 -3.70
N GLY A 524 -39.33 -8.47 -2.49
CA GLY A 524 -40.49 -9.25 -2.03
C GLY A 524 -40.39 -10.77 -2.23
N LEU A 525 -39.29 -11.29 -2.81
CA LEU A 525 -39.06 -12.73 -2.81
C LEU A 525 -38.72 -13.21 -1.39
N SER A 526 -39.14 -14.43 -1.03
CA SER A 526 -38.62 -15.09 0.18
C SER A 526 -37.14 -15.44 0.01
N GLU A 527 -36.40 -15.59 1.12
CA GLU A 527 -34.98 -15.98 1.07
C GLU A 527 -34.77 -17.24 0.22
N GLN A 528 -35.65 -18.24 0.35
CA GLN A 528 -35.58 -19.47 -0.42
C GLN A 528 -35.86 -19.24 -1.92
N ALA A 529 -36.93 -18.52 -2.28
CA ALA A 529 -37.22 -18.20 -3.68
C ALA A 529 -36.12 -17.34 -4.33
N ALA A 530 -35.46 -16.49 -3.55
CA ALA A 530 -34.26 -15.77 -3.97
C ALA A 530 -33.06 -16.72 -4.16
N LYS A 531 -32.79 -17.65 -3.23
CA LYS A 531 -31.71 -18.67 -3.37
C LYS A 531 -31.94 -19.62 -4.54
N ASP A 532 -33.19 -19.88 -4.92
CA ASP A 532 -33.57 -20.66 -6.09
C ASP A 532 -33.31 -19.94 -7.43
N LYS A 533 -32.73 -18.74 -7.40
CA LYS A 533 -32.12 -18.06 -8.55
C LYS A 533 -30.67 -18.48 -8.84
N PHE A 534 -30.00 -19.21 -7.94
CA PHE A 534 -28.54 -19.37 -7.96
C PHE A 534 -28.09 -20.84 -8.06
N TRP A 535 -27.20 -21.10 -9.03
CA TRP A 535 -26.52 -22.38 -9.22
C TRP A 535 -25.00 -22.15 -9.17
N LEU A 536 -24.37 -22.56 -8.07
CA LEU A 536 -22.92 -22.43 -7.87
C LEU A 536 -22.20 -23.70 -8.36
N VAL A 537 -21.09 -23.51 -9.07
CA VAL A 537 -20.25 -24.56 -9.66
C VAL A 537 -18.83 -24.47 -9.08
N ASP A 538 -18.21 -25.61 -8.76
CA ASP A 538 -16.80 -25.70 -8.37
C ASP A 538 -16.04 -26.73 -9.20
N THR A 539 -14.81 -27.06 -8.79
CA THR A 539 -13.93 -28.02 -9.50
C THR A 539 -14.45 -29.47 -9.54
N LYS A 540 -15.62 -29.75 -8.95
CA LYS A 540 -16.33 -31.04 -9.02
C LYS A 540 -17.68 -30.94 -9.74
N GLY A 541 -18.00 -29.81 -10.37
CA GLY A 541 -19.28 -29.53 -11.01
C GLY A 541 -20.24 -28.74 -10.11
N LEU A 542 -21.54 -28.86 -10.36
CA LEU A 542 -22.60 -28.17 -9.61
C LEU A 542 -22.50 -28.49 -8.10
N VAL A 543 -22.80 -27.52 -7.24
CA VAL A 543 -22.88 -27.72 -5.79
C VAL A 543 -24.29 -28.18 -5.41
N THR A 544 -24.44 -29.47 -5.16
CA THR A 544 -25.66 -30.16 -4.74
C THR A 544 -25.49 -30.76 -3.34
N LYS A 545 -26.58 -31.00 -2.58
CA LYS A 545 -26.49 -31.61 -1.24
C LYS A 545 -26.20 -33.11 -1.26
N ASP A 546 -26.52 -33.78 -2.36
CA ASP A 546 -26.39 -35.23 -2.57
C ASP A 546 -25.10 -35.63 -3.31
N ARG A 547 -24.21 -34.67 -3.61
CA ARG A 547 -22.96 -34.85 -4.37
C ARG A 547 -21.98 -35.89 -3.82
N GLY A 548 -22.19 -36.33 -2.58
CA GLY A 548 -21.36 -37.34 -1.90
C GLY A 548 -20.03 -36.84 -1.34
N ASP A 549 -19.67 -35.56 -1.54
CA ASP A 549 -18.45 -34.96 -0.97
C ASP A 549 -18.72 -34.04 0.22
N LYS A 550 -17.73 -33.91 1.11
CA LYS A 550 -17.83 -32.98 2.26
C LYS A 550 -17.72 -31.54 1.78
N LEU A 551 -18.85 -30.90 1.52
CA LEU A 551 -18.93 -29.47 1.22
C LEU A 551 -18.37 -28.63 2.38
N ALA A 552 -17.58 -27.61 2.02
CA ALA A 552 -17.17 -26.55 2.94
C ALA A 552 -18.38 -25.71 3.38
N GLU A 553 -18.34 -25.15 4.59
CA GLU A 553 -19.52 -24.54 5.23
C GLU A 553 -20.16 -23.43 4.39
N HIS A 554 -19.34 -22.55 3.81
CA HIS A 554 -19.77 -21.47 2.93
C HIS A 554 -20.56 -21.94 1.70
N LYS A 555 -20.33 -23.16 1.20
CA LYS A 555 -21.02 -23.72 0.03
C LYS A 555 -22.43 -24.23 0.34
N LYS A 556 -22.69 -24.68 1.59
CA LYS A 556 -23.94 -25.36 1.96
C LYS A 556 -25.19 -24.48 1.78
N TYR A 557 -25.05 -23.16 1.93
CA TYR A 557 -26.15 -22.19 1.79
C TYR A 557 -26.77 -22.18 0.38
N PHE A 558 -25.96 -22.47 -0.65
CA PHE A 558 -26.37 -22.53 -2.06
C PHE A 558 -26.43 -23.97 -2.62
N ALA A 559 -26.28 -25.00 -1.78
CA ALA A 559 -26.28 -26.37 -2.23
C ALA A 559 -27.68 -26.80 -2.72
N ARG A 560 -27.79 -27.08 -4.03
CA ARG A 560 -29.01 -27.46 -4.73
C ARG A 560 -29.59 -28.81 -4.25
N THR A 561 -30.89 -29.00 -4.47
CA THR A 561 -31.65 -30.25 -4.17
C THR A 561 -32.67 -30.62 -5.25
N ASP A 562 -32.76 -29.81 -6.32
CA ASP A 562 -33.64 -29.94 -7.48
C ASP A 562 -33.01 -30.76 -8.62
N ASN A 563 -31.81 -31.29 -8.40
CA ASN A 563 -31.01 -32.04 -9.35
C ASN A 563 -31.48 -33.49 -9.58
N ASN A 564 -32.46 -33.97 -8.81
CA ASN A 564 -33.11 -35.29 -8.96
C ASN A 564 -32.11 -36.47 -8.98
N GLY A 565 -31.03 -36.41 -8.20
CA GLY A 565 -29.97 -37.42 -8.16
C GLY A 565 -28.94 -37.32 -9.30
N HIS A 566 -29.20 -36.50 -10.33
CA HIS A 566 -28.23 -36.24 -11.39
C HIS A 566 -27.12 -35.27 -10.91
N GLN A 567 -25.90 -35.46 -11.40
CA GLN A 567 -24.73 -34.69 -10.97
C GLN A 567 -24.02 -34.09 -12.19
N PHE A 568 -24.25 -32.80 -12.42
CA PHE A 568 -23.73 -32.04 -13.57
C PHE A 568 -22.26 -31.66 -13.31
N ARG A 569 -21.35 -32.17 -14.14
CA ARG A 569 -19.88 -32.10 -13.95
C ARG A 569 -19.22 -30.99 -14.75
N THR A 570 -19.68 -30.74 -15.97
CA THR A 570 -19.17 -29.65 -16.84
C THR A 570 -20.02 -28.38 -16.72
N LEU A 571 -19.47 -27.25 -17.16
CA LEU A 571 -20.21 -25.99 -17.20
C LEU A 571 -21.27 -26.01 -18.31
N GLU A 572 -21.00 -26.69 -19.43
CA GLU A 572 -21.96 -26.96 -20.49
C GLU A 572 -23.18 -27.76 -20.00
N GLU A 573 -22.99 -28.85 -19.26
CA GLU A 573 -24.09 -29.61 -18.63
C GLU A 573 -24.94 -28.73 -17.70
N VAL A 574 -24.30 -27.87 -16.90
CA VAL A 574 -25.00 -26.92 -16.02
C VAL A 574 -25.77 -25.88 -16.84
N ILE A 575 -25.20 -25.33 -17.91
CA ILE A 575 -25.90 -24.38 -18.79
C ILE A 575 -27.08 -25.06 -19.50
N GLU A 576 -26.94 -26.31 -19.91
CA GLU A 576 -28.02 -27.06 -20.56
C GLU A 576 -29.22 -27.29 -19.62
N TYR A 577 -28.97 -27.63 -18.35
CA TYR A 577 -30.01 -27.84 -17.33
C TYR A 577 -30.58 -26.53 -16.75
N VAL A 578 -29.71 -25.55 -16.49
CA VAL A 578 -30.09 -24.27 -15.84
C VAL A 578 -30.60 -23.23 -16.84
N LYS A 579 -30.37 -23.37 -18.15
CA LYS A 579 -30.69 -22.36 -19.19
C LYS A 579 -30.50 -20.92 -18.68
N PRO A 580 -29.29 -20.57 -18.19
CA PRO A 580 -29.08 -19.35 -17.42
C PRO A 580 -29.27 -18.07 -18.25
N THR A 581 -29.59 -16.99 -17.53
CA THR A 581 -29.69 -15.63 -18.06
C THR A 581 -28.44 -14.81 -17.73
N ALA A 582 -27.74 -15.19 -16.65
CA ALA A 582 -26.47 -14.63 -16.24
C ALA A 582 -25.43 -15.71 -15.91
N LEU A 583 -24.19 -15.49 -16.35
CA LEU A 583 -23.03 -16.32 -16.03
C LEU A 583 -21.93 -15.45 -15.40
N VAL A 584 -21.55 -15.78 -14.16
CA VAL A 584 -20.58 -15.02 -13.36
C VAL A 584 -19.35 -15.89 -13.08
N GLY A 585 -18.16 -15.40 -13.41
CA GLY A 585 -16.88 -16.09 -13.28
C GLY A 585 -16.03 -15.51 -12.15
N LEU A 586 -15.74 -16.32 -11.14
CA LEU A 586 -14.97 -15.98 -9.95
C LEU A 586 -13.97 -17.12 -9.60
N THR A 587 -13.25 -17.62 -10.62
CA THR A 587 -12.42 -18.84 -10.55
C THR A 587 -10.91 -18.63 -10.45
N ALA A 588 -10.40 -17.43 -10.79
CA ALA A 588 -8.98 -17.18 -11.10
C ALA A 588 -8.36 -18.15 -12.13
N THR A 589 -9.17 -18.66 -13.07
CA THR A 589 -8.79 -19.65 -14.10
C THR A 589 -9.16 -19.14 -15.48
N TYR A 590 -8.15 -18.91 -16.32
CA TYR A 590 -8.32 -18.36 -17.67
C TYR A 590 -8.96 -19.37 -18.63
N GLY A 591 -9.82 -18.89 -19.53
CA GLY A 591 -10.39 -19.68 -20.63
C GLY A 591 -11.48 -20.67 -20.23
N VAL A 592 -12.01 -20.59 -19.00
CA VAL A 592 -13.13 -21.42 -18.52
C VAL A 592 -14.45 -21.06 -19.22
N PHE A 593 -14.60 -19.82 -19.68
CA PHE A 593 -15.71 -19.44 -20.56
C PHE A 593 -15.26 -19.61 -22.01
N THR A 594 -15.42 -20.82 -22.51
CA THR A 594 -15.16 -21.23 -23.89
C THR A 594 -16.21 -20.69 -24.86
N GLU A 595 -15.95 -20.80 -26.18
CA GLU A 595 -16.95 -20.48 -27.20
C GLU A 595 -18.22 -21.32 -27.07
N SER A 596 -18.11 -22.62 -26.71
CA SER A 596 -19.26 -23.49 -26.42
C SER A 596 -20.10 -22.94 -25.26
N VAL A 597 -19.47 -22.61 -24.14
CA VAL A 597 -20.11 -22.04 -22.94
C VAL A 597 -20.82 -20.73 -23.26
N VAL A 598 -20.15 -19.80 -23.95
CA VAL A 598 -20.71 -18.46 -24.22
C VAL A 598 -21.82 -18.51 -25.26
N ARG A 599 -21.72 -19.36 -26.29
CA ARG A 599 -22.81 -19.57 -27.26
C ARG A 599 -24.00 -20.31 -26.64
N ALA A 600 -23.77 -21.26 -25.73
CA ALA A 600 -24.85 -21.95 -25.01
C ALA A 600 -25.60 -21.02 -24.04
N LEU A 601 -24.89 -20.09 -23.39
CA LEU A 601 -25.50 -18.99 -22.63
C LEU A 601 -26.37 -18.10 -23.54
N LYS A 602 -25.85 -17.64 -24.69
CA LYS A 602 -26.63 -16.84 -25.65
C LYS A 602 -27.88 -17.58 -26.12
N ALA A 603 -27.75 -18.83 -26.57
CA ALA A 603 -28.87 -19.64 -27.04
C ALA A 603 -29.95 -19.86 -25.96
N SER A 604 -29.54 -19.98 -24.68
CA SER A 604 -30.47 -20.08 -23.54
C SER A 604 -31.29 -18.80 -23.33
N VAL A 605 -30.72 -17.63 -23.62
CA VAL A 605 -31.36 -16.33 -23.48
C VAL A 605 -32.22 -15.96 -24.68
N ASP A 606 -31.71 -16.19 -25.91
CA ASP A 606 -32.45 -15.98 -27.16
C ASP A 606 -33.74 -16.81 -27.18
N ALA A 607 -33.69 -18.06 -26.70
CA ALA A 607 -34.84 -18.95 -26.59
C ALA A 607 -35.94 -18.45 -25.62
N GLY A 608 -35.61 -17.49 -24.74
CA GLY A 608 -36.59 -16.84 -23.86
C GLY A 608 -37.41 -15.73 -24.54
N GLY A 609 -37.00 -15.25 -25.72
CA GLY A 609 -37.72 -14.20 -26.45
C GLY A 609 -36.83 -13.15 -27.12
N LEU A 610 -37.40 -12.46 -28.11
CA LEU A 610 -36.73 -11.44 -28.92
C LEU A 610 -36.21 -10.26 -28.08
N GLY A 611 -35.04 -9.74 -28.45
CA GLY A 611 -34.42 -8.58 -27.80
C GLY A 611 -33.77 -8.83 -26.45
N ARG A 612 -33.85 -10.06 -25.91
CA ARG A 612 -33.16 -10.46 -24.68
C ARG A 612 -31.65 -10.54 -24.90
N ARG A 613 -30.87 -10.24 -23.84
CA ARG A 613 -29.40 -10.12 -23.90
C ARG A 613 -28.73 -10.89 -22.76
N PRO A 614 -27.73 -11.75 -23.03
CA PRO A 614 -27.05 -12.53 -21.99
C PRO A 614 -26.12 -11.68 -21.13
N ILE A 615 -26.18 -11.87 -19.82
CA ILE A 615 -25.29 -11.22 -18.85
C ILE A 615 -24.06 -12.11 -18.63
N LEU A 616 -22.84 -11.60 -18.88
CA LEU A 616 -21.60 -12.38 -18.79
C LEU A 616 -20.52 -11.59 -18.04
N PHE A 617 -20.21 -12.02 -16.82
CA PHE A 617 -19.30 -11.31 -15.92
C PHE A 617 -18.03 -12.15 -15.61
N PRO A 618 -16.96 -12.12 -16.43
CA PRO A 618 -15.67 -12.74 -16.10
C PRO A 618 -14.86 -11.82 -15.15
N LEU A 619 -15.07 -11.98 -13.84
CA LEU A 619 -14.58 -11.06 -12.82
C LEU A 619 -13.18 -11.37 -12.29
N SER A 620 -12.59 -12.49 -12.70
CA SER A 620 -11.27 -12.90 -12.22
C SER A 620 -10.13 -11.93 -12.59
N ASN A 621 -9.18 -11.80 -11.67
CA ASN A 621 -8.03 -10.89 -11.76
C ASN A 621 -6.70 -11.64 -11.52
N PRO A 622 -5.57 -11.19 -12.11
CA PRO A 622 -5.46 -10.16 -13.16
C PRO A 622 -5.95 -10.67 -14.53
N LEU A 623 -5.74 -9.90 -15.61
CA LEU A 623 -6.19 -10.20 -16.98
C LEU A 623 -5.84 -11.64 -17.45
N THR A 624 -4.66 -12.15 -17.07
CA THR A 624 -4.19 -13.51 -17.37
C THR A 624 -4.95 -14.63 -16.63
N LYS A 625 -5.97 -14.27 -15.84
CA LYS A 625 -6.86 -15.15 -15.07
C LYS A 625 -8.35 -14.95 -15.38
N ALA A 626 -8.71 -14.00 -16.24
CA ALA A 626 -10.11 -13.74 -16.62
C ALA A 626 -10.70 -14.91 -17.41
N GLU A 627 -11.95 -15.29 -17.13
CA GLU A 627 -12.57 -16.49 -17.70
C GLU A 627 -12.71 -16.46 -19.23
N CYS A 628 -12.88 -15.26 -19.84
CA CYS A 628 -12.75 -14.99 -21.27
C CYS A 628 -12.36 -13.52 -21.52
N THR A 629 -12.01 -13.15 -22.76
CA THR A 629 -11.77 -11.75 -23.15
C THR A 629 -13.05 -11.02 -23.56
N PHE A 630 -13.01 -9.69 -23.54
CA PHE A 630 -14.11 -8.86 -24.05
C PHE A 630 -14.39 -9.07 -25.55
N GLU A 631 -13.33 -9.14 -26.37
CA GLU A 631 -13.42 -9.45 -27.81
C GLU A 631 -14.08 -10.81 -28.07
N GLN A 632 -13.69 -11.83 -27.32
CA GLN A 632 -14.33 -13.15 -27.35
C GLN A 632 -15.82 -13.07 -26.98
N ALA A 633 -16.16 -12.43 -25.86
CA ALA A 633 -17.54 -12.29 -25.42
C ALA A 633 -18.43 -11.55 -26.44
N VAL A 634 -17.94 -10.46 -27.05
CA VAL A 634 -18.67 -9.74 -28.10
C VAL A 634 -18.83 -10.60 -29.36
N THR A 635 -17.76 -11.27 -29.80
CA THR A 635 -17.77 -12.09 -31.04
C THR A 635 -18.63 -13.34 -30.91
N TRP A 636 -18.59 -14.03 -29.77
CA TRP A 636 -19.36 -15.26 -29.53
C TRP A 636 -20.82 -15.01 -29.18
N THR A 637 -21.22 -13.75 -28.97
CA THR A 637 -22.63 -13.36 -28.74
C THR A 637 -23.20 -12.43 -29.81
N ASP A 638 -22.49 -12.24 -30.92
CA ASP A 638 -22.92 -11.40 -32.04
C ASP A 638 -23.25 -9.95 -31.60
N GLY A 639 -22.48 -9.43 -30.63
CA GLY A 639 -22.69 -8.12 -30.02
C GLY A 639 -23.76 -8.03 -28.93
N THR A 640 -24.52 -9.10 -28.68
CA THR A 640 -25.68 -9.05 -27.76
C THR A 640 -25.32 -9.06 -26.27
N VAL A 641 -24.12 -9.51 -25.87
CA VAL A 641 -23.71 -9.61 -24.46
C VAL A 641 -23.81 -8.30 -23.66
N ILE A 642 -24.14 -8.42 -22.37
CA ILE A 642 -23.91 -7.40 -21.35
C ILE A 642 -22.70 -7.86 -20.52
N PHE A 643 -21.54 -7.29 -20.84
CA PHE A 643 -20.24 -7.74 -20.33
C PHE A 643 -19.73 -6.83 -19.21
N ALA A 644 -19.15 -7.41 -18.16
CA ALA A 644 -18.32 -6.70 -17.19
C ALA A 644 -17.22 -7.57 -16.59
N SER A 645 -15.98 -7.07 -16.54
CA SER A 645 -14.81 -7.81 -16.05
C SER A 645 -14.17 -7.19 -14.82
N GLY A 646 -13.37 -7.97 -14.08
CA GLY A 646 -12.58 -7.45 -12.96
C GLY A 646 -11.39 -6.60 -13.43
N SER A 647 -10.70 -7.07 -14.47
CA SER A 647 -9.57 -6.40 -15.13
C SER A 647 -10.04 -5.54 -16.31
N PRO A 648 -9.33 -4.45 -16.65
CA PRO A 648 -9.70 -3.56 -17.76
C PRO A 648 -9.41 -4.20 -19.13
N PHE A 649 -10.29 -3.95 -20.10
CA PHE A 649 -10.09 -4.27 -21.52
C PHE A 649 -10.14 -3.00 -22.37
N SER A 650 -9.60 -3.07 -23.58
CA SER A 650 -9.81 -2.06 -24.63
C SER A 650 -11.22 -2.15 -25.23
N HIS A 651 -11.72 -1.06 -25.83
CA HIS A 651 -12.90 -1.12 -26.69
C HIS A 651 -12.67 -2.03 -27.91
N PHE A 652 -13.72 -2.66 -28.42
CA PHE A 652 -13.65 -3.57 -29.56
C PHE A 652 -14.55 -3.07 -30.69
N THR A 653 -14.02 -2.97 -31.91
CA THR A 653 -14.75 -2.42 -33.06
C THR A 653 -14.94 -3.49 -34.13
N VAL A 654 -16.18 -3.96 -34.27
CA VAL A 654 -16.58 -4.86 -35.36
C VAL A 654 -16.85 -4.02 -36.61
N LYS A 655 -16.27 -4.41 -37.75
CA LYS A 655 -16.56 -3.83 -39.06
C LYS A 655 -17.35 -4.81 -39.90
N THR A 656 -18.51 -4.40 -40.40
CA THR A 656 -19.19 -5.07 -41.51
C THR A 656 -18.76 -4.43 -42.84
N SER A 657 -19.36 -4.84 -43.95
CA SER A 657 -19.18 -4.22 -45.27
C SER A 657 -19.52 -2.73 -45.28
N ASP A 658 -20.55 -2.33 -44.53
CA ASP A 658 -21.22 -1.04 -44.68
C ASP A 658 -21.05 -0.13 -43.44
N HIS A 659 -20.84 -0.72 -42.26
CA HIS A 659 -20.84 -0.03 -40.97
C HIS A 659 -19.74 -0.52 -40.02
N ALA A 660 -19.41 0.28 -39.00
CA ALA A 660 -18.52 -0.10 -37.91
C ALA A 660 -19.18 0.18 -36.56
N VAL A 661 -19.19 -0.81 -35.67
CA VAL A 661 -19.80 -0.73 -34.34
C VAL A 661 -18.73 -0.93 -33.28
N THR A 662 -18.56 0.05 -32.39
CA THR A 662 -17.62 0.00 -31.27
C THR A 662 -18.35 -0.34 -29.97
N TYR A 663 -17.95 -1.47 -29.37
CA TYR A 663 -18.42 -1.94 -28.08
C TYR A 663 -17.45 -1.50 -26.98
N TYR A 664 -17.99 -1.15 -25.81
CA TYR A 664 -17.23 -0.65 -24.66
C TYR A 664 -17.31 -1.66 -23.49
N PRO A 665 -16.17 -2.08 -22.90
CA PRO A 665 -16.18 -2.99 -21.76
C PRO A 665 -16.50 -2.25 -20.46
N ASN A 666 -17.32 -2.86 -19.61
CA ASN A 666 -17.52 -2.43 -18.23
C ASN A 666 -16.46 -3.08 -17.32
N GLN A 667 -16.03 -2.38 -16.26
CA GLN A 667 -15.13 -2.94 -15.25
C GLN A 667 -15.78 -2.96 -13.87
N GLY A 668 -16.11 -4.16 -13.37
CA GLY A 668 -16.61 -4.38 -12.01
C GLY A 668 -15.48 -4.34 -10.99
N ASN A 669 -15.06 -3.14 -10.62
CA ASN A 669 -13.93 -2.89 -9.71
C ASN A 669 -14.40 -2.19 -8.43
N ASN A 670 -14.02 -2.73 -7.27
CA ASN A 670 -14.44 -2.27 -5.94
C ASN A 670 -14.17 -0.77 -5.67
N VAL A 671 -13.27 -0.13 -6.44
CA VAL A 671 -13.04 1.33 -6.39
C VAL A 671 -14.31 2.17 -6.63
N TYR A 672 -15.35 1.61 -7.26
CA TYR A 672 -16.64 2.29 -7.40
C TYR A 672 -17.53 2.26 -6.14
N VAL A 673 -17.19 1.45 -5.12
CA VAL A 673 -17.98 1.32 -3.89
C VAL A 673 -17.19 1.63 -2.61
N PHE A 674 -16.00 1.08 -2.41
CA PHE A 674 -15.29 1.23 -1.13
C PHE A 674 -15.01 2.69 -0.75
N PRO A 675 -14.63 3.61 -1.68
CA PRO A 675 -14.39 5.00 -1.31
C PRO A 675 -15.63 5.67 -0.74
N GLY A 676 -16.80 5.43 -1.36
CA GLY A 676 -18.08 5.95 -0.89
C GLY A 676 -18.59 5.27 0.38
N ILE A 677 -18.37 3.95 0.57
CA ILE A 677 -18.69 3.23 1.80
C ILE A 677 -17.93 3.84 2.99
N GLY A 678 -16.60 3.97 2.88
CA GLY A 678 -15.79 4.54 3.96
C GLY A 678 -16.10 6.01 4.23
N LEU A 679 -16.21 6.85 3.20
CA LEU A 679 -16.59 8.26 3.39
C LEU A 679 -17.98 8.40 4.03
N GLY A 680 -18.97 7.64 3.56
CA GLY A 680 -20.31 7.67 4.11
C GLY A 680 -20.38 7.20 5.56
N ALA A 681 -19.61 6.17 5.93
CA ALA A 681 -19.48 5.72 7.31
C ALA A 681 -18.81 6.78 8.23
N ILE A 682 -17.76 7.46 7.76
CA ILE A 682 -17.08 8.53 8.51
C ILE A 682 -17.99 9.74 8.68
N LEU A 683 -18.55 10.27 7.58
CA LEU A 683 -19.33 11.51 7.61
C LEU A 683 -20.65 11.37 8.34
N SER A 684 -21.27 10.18 8.37
CA SER A 684 -22.43 9.89 9.23
C SER A 684 -22.07 9.55 10.68
N LYS A 685 -20.78 9.49 11.02
CA LYS A 685 -20.25 8.99 12.30
C LYS A 685 -20.85 7.63 12.67
N ALA A 686 -20.85 6.69 11.73
CA ALA A 686 -21.51 5.40 11.90
C ALA A 686 -20.86 4.59 13.02
N SER A 687 -21.66 4.14 13.98
CA SER A 687 -21.24 3.29 15.10
C SER A 687 -20.81 1.88 14.68
N ARG A 688 -21.33 1.39 13.54
CA ARG A 688 -20.95 0.15 12.84
C ARG A 688 -21.31 0.26 11.36
N VAL A 689 -20.72 -0.58 10.50
CA VAL A 689 -21.14 -0.70 9.08
C VAL A 689 -22.14 -1.84 8.95
N THR A 690 -23.32 -1.58 8.37
CA THR A 690 -24.43 -2.54 8.26
C THR A 690 -24.51 -3.16 6.85
N ASP A 691 -25.17 -4.32 6.71
CA ASP A 691 -25.47 -4.87 5.38
C ASP A 691 -26.34 -3.92 4.55
N ASN A 692 -27.27 -3.18 5.17
CA ASN A 692 -28.11 -2.23 4.45
C ASN A 692 -27.33 -1.00 3.93
N MET A 693 -26.27 -0.55 4.62
CA MET A 693 -25.31 0.41 4.06
C MET A 693 -24.57 -0.17 2.85
N ILE A 694 -24.10 -1.42 2.94
CA ILE A 694 -23.40 -2.11 1.83
C ILE A 694 -24.32 -2.32 0.63
N TYR A 695 -25.56 -2.81 0.82
CA TYR A 695 -26.59 -2.89 -0.20
C TYR A 695 -26.90 -1.52 -0.82
N THR A 696 -27.04 -0.49 0.01
CA THR A 696 -27.35 0.87 -0.46
C THR A 696 -26.22 1.40 -1.32
N SER A 697 -24.95 1.10 -1.02
CA SER A 697 -23.81 1.49 -1.87
C SER A 697 -23.90 0.90 -3.29
N ALA A 698 -24.31 -0.36 -3.40
CA ALA A 698 -24.53 -1.03 -4.69
C ALA A 698 -25.69 -0.42 -5.49
N ALA A 699 -26.83 -0.20 -4.83
CA ALA A 699 -28.01 0.41 -5.45
C ALA A 699 -27.76 1.86 -5.87
N ALA A 700 -27.00 2.62 -5.07
CA ALA A 700 -26.57 3.98 -5.40
C ALA A 700 -25.64 4.00 -6.61
N LEU A 701 -24.63 3.13 -6.66
CA LEU A 701 -23.70 3.02 -7.79
C LEU A 701 -24.44 2.81 -9.12
N ALA A 702 -25.42 1.90 -9.15
CA ALA A 702 -26.23 1.64 -10.35
C ALA A 702 -26.99 2.89 -10.86
N GLY A 703 -27.27 3.86 -9.98
CA GLY A 703 -27.91 5.14 -10.32
C GLY A 703 -26.94 6.28 -10.69
N THR A 704 -25.62 6.07 -10.71
CA THR A 704 -24.62 7.12 -11.01
C THR A 704 -24.34 7.34 -12.50
N LEU A 705 -24.89 6.48 -13.35
CA LEU A 705 -24.75 6.49 -14.81
C LEU A 705 -25.36 7.76 -15.43
N ASN A 706 -24.65 8.41 -16.35
CA ASN A 706 -25.17 9.52 -17.14
C ASN A 706 -25.72 9.06 -18.50
N ALA A 707 -26.38 9.96 -19.24
CA ALA A 707 -27.03 9.64 -20.51
C ALA A 707 -26.07 9.11 -21.61
N ASP A 708 -24.82 9.58 -21.66
CA ASP A 708 -23.79 9.09 -22.60
C ASP A 708 -23.35 7.67 -22.25
N GLU A 709 -23.21 7.36 -20.97
CA GLU A 709 -22.86 6.03 -20.46
C GLU A 709 -24.00 5.01 -20.69
N ILE A 710 -25.24 5.40 -20.40
CA ILE A 710 -26.45 4.59 -20.65
C ILE A 710 -26.60 4.32 -22.16
N HIS A 711 -26.44 5.34 -23.01
CA HIS A 711 -26.52 5.19 -24.47
C HIS A 711 -25.44 4.24 -25.02
N LYS A 712 -24.26 4.19 -24.40
CA LYS A 712 -23.17 3.25 -24.72
C LYS A 712 -23.37 1.84 -24.13
N GLY A 713 -24.47 1.59 -23.43
CA GLY A 713 -24.76 0.30 -22.80
C GLY A 713 -23.87 -0.03 -21.61
N LEU A 714 -23.35 0.98 -20.91
CA LEU A 714 -22.55 0.79 -19.71
C LEU A 714 -23.42 0.52 -18.49
N ILE A 715 -22.89 -0.28 -17.55
CA ILE A 715 -23.51 -0.62 -16.25
C ILE A 715 -22.72 -0.07 -15.06
N TYR A 716 -21.57 0.57 -15.31
CA TYR A 716 -20.82 1.37 -14.35
C TYR A 716 -20.49 2.74 -14.98
N PRO A 717 -20.38 3.82 -14.19
CA PRO A 717 -19.87 5.10 -14.69
C PRO A 717 -18.43 4.94 -15.20
N ARG A 718 -17.96 5.87 -16.02
CA ARG A 718 -16.55 5.86 -16.46
C ARG A 718 -15.61 6.14 -15.29
N ILE A 719 -14.38 5.62 -15.32
CA ILE A 719 -13.41 5.77 -14.23
C ILE A 719 -13.01 7.23 -13.96
N ASP A 720 -13.09 8.12 -14.96
CA ASP A 720 -12.94 9.57 -14.79
C ASP A 720 -14.03 10.20 -13.90
N ARG A 721 -15.20 9.56 -13.78
CA ARG A 721 -16.32 9.97 -12.92
C ARG A 721 -16.41 9.18 -11.60
N VAL A 722 -15.40 8.40 -11.25
CA VAL A 722 -15.37 7.63 -9.99
C VAL A 722 -15.53 8.53 -8.75
N ARG A 723 -15.14 9.80 -8.84
CA ARG A 723 -15.29 10.80 -7.78
C ARG A 723 -16.72 11.33 -7.62
N ASP A 724 -17.42 11.59 -8.73
CA ASP A 724 -18.86 11.89 -8.71
C ASP A 724 -19.66 10.72 -8.12
N ALA A 725 -19.32 9.50 -8.56
CA ALA A 725 -19.98 8.28 -8.12
C ALA A 725 -19.75 8.01 -6.63
N SER A 726 -18.51 8.16 -6.14
CA SER A 726 -18.16 7.98 -4.73
C SER A 726 -18.93 8.94 -3.80
N LEU A 727 -19.19 10.16 -4.25
CA LEU A 727 -20.00 11.14 -3.51
C LEU A 727 -21.47 10.69 -3.38
N ILE A 728 -22.09 10.24 -4.47
CA ILE A 728 -23.48 9.75 -4.47
C ILE A 728 -23.59 8.48 -3.60
N VAL A 729 -22.62 7.56 -3.74
CA VAL A 729 -22.51 6.37 -2.88
C VAL A 729 -22.38 6.77 -1.41
N ALA A 730 -21.53 7.73 -1.07
CA ALA A 730 -21.38 8.21 0.30
C ALA A 730 -22.66 8.83 0.86
N ARG A 731 -23.38 9.65 0.08
CA ARG A 731 -24.67 10.23 0.46
C ARG A 731 -25.68 9.16 0.83
N GLU A 732 -25.87 8.16 -0.03
CA GLU A 732 -26.87 7.12 0.22
C GLU A 732 -26.43 6.18 1.36
N VAL A 733 -25.13 5.93 1.55
CA VAL A 733 -24.57 5.24 2.71
C VAL A 733 -24.82 6.03 4.01
N MET A 734 -24.68 7.36 4.01
CA MET A 734 -25.02 8.19 5.17
C MET A 734 -26.51 8.09 5.52
N LYS A 735 -27.40 8.19 4.50
CA LYS A 735 -28.84 8.02 4.69
C LYS A 735 -29.19 6.63 5.21
N ALA A 736 -28.50 5.58 4.75
CA ALA A 736 -28.65 4.22 5.30
C ALA A 736 -28.22 4.15 6.77
N ALA A 737 -27.12 4.81 7.14
CA ALA A 737 -26.66 4.87 8.52
C ALA A 737 -27.68 5.55 9.47
N ARG A 738 -28.41 6.58 9.02
CA ARG A 738 -29.55 7.15 9.77
C ARG A 738 -30.71 6.15 9.88
N ARG A 739 -31.18 5.61 8.75
CA ARG A 739 -32.31 4.65 8.70
C ARG A 739 -32.10 3.41 9.59
N ASP A 740 -30.86 2.94 9.68
CA ASP A 740 -30.47 1.78 10.49
C ASP A 740 -30.23 2.11 11.98
N GLY A 741 -30.36 3.38 12.39
CA GLY A 741 -30.10 3.84 13.75
C GLY A 741 -28.63 3.73 14.18
N VAL A 742 -27.68 3.85 13.23
CA VAL A 742 -26.23 3.74 13.51
C VAL A 742 -25.45 5.04 13.35
N SER A 743 -26.01 6.06 12.68
CA SER A 743 -25.42 7.41 12.59
C SER A 743 -25.36 8.07 13.96
N GLN A 744 -24.29 8.84 14.21
CA GLN A 744 -24.09 9.65 15.42
C GLN A 744 -24.03 11.16 15.09
N LEU A 745 -24.70 11.57 14.00
CA LEU A 745 -24.96 12.99 13.71
C LEU A 745 -26.20 13.50 14.47
N PRO A 746 -26.28 14.81 14.78
CA PRO A 746 -27.48 15.42 15.33
C PRO A 746 -28.70 15.32 14.40
N GLU A 747 -29.90 15.18 14.97
CA GLU A 747 -31.14 14.99 14.19
C GLU A 747 -31.63 16.31 13.55
N ASP A 748 -31.30 17.47 14.13
CA ASP A 748 -31.54 18.78 13.54
C ASP A 748 -30.77 18.99 12.22
N GLN A 749 -29.53 18.52 12.15
CA GLN A 749 -28.74 18.48 10.91
C GLN A 749 -29.38 17.57 9.86
N TRP A 750 -30.00 16.46 10.29
CA TRP A 750 -30.70 15.53 9.41
C TRP A 750 -32.04 16.07 8.89
N LEU A 751 -32.74 16.91 9.67
CA LEU A 751 -33.97 17.58 9.27
C LEU A 751 -33.71 18.67 8.21
N GLU A 752 -32.61 19.42 8.33
CA GLU A 752 -32.16 20.37 7.27
C GLU A 752 -32.00 19.64 5.92
N TRP A 753 -31.37 18.46 5.91
CA TRP A 753 -31.18 17.69 4.68
C TRP A 753 -32.45 17.00 4.16
N GLU A 754 -33.52 16.89 4.95
CA GLU A 754 -34.83 16.44 4.47
C GLU A 754 -35.66 17.59 3.90
N GLU A 755 -35.57 18.80 4.47
CA GLU A 755 -36.22 20.00 3.92
C GLU A 755 -35.60 20.42 2.56
N TRP A 756 -34.27 20.47 2.50
CA TRP A 756 -33.53 20.95 1.31
C TRP A 756 -33.05 19.84 0.37
N GLY A 757 -33.23 18.58 0.77
CA GLY A 757 -32.97 17.38 -0.02
C GLY A 757 -31.49 17.13 -0.36
N ASP A 758 -31.27 16.17 -1.26
CA ASP A 758 -29.96 15.70 -1.72
C ASP A 758 -28.95 16.82 -2.05
N PRO A 759 -29.30 17.97 -2.68
CA PRO A 759 -28.36 19.05 -2.94
C PRO A 759 -27.72 19.67 -1.69
N ALA A 760 -28.42 19.69 -0.55
CA ALA A 760 -27.88 20.21 0.71
C ALA A 760 -26.88 19.25 1.34
N LEU A 761 -27.18 17.95 1.33
CA LEU A 761 -26.27 16.91 1.79
C LEU A 761 -25.06 16.76 0.84
N ASP A 762 -25.24 16.87 -0.47
CA ASP A 762 -24.15 16.95 -1.45
C ASP A 762 -23.23 18.15 -1.19
N LYS A 763 -23.80 19.31 -0.86
CA LYS A 763 -23.05 20.52 -0.50
C LYS A 763 -22.27 20.33 0.80
N TYR A 764 -22.84 19.67 1.81
CA TYR A 764 -22.12 19.29 3.04
C TYR A 764 -20.96 18.35 2.73
N ILE A 765 -21.18 17.26 1.99
CA ILE A 765 -20.13 16.30 1.61
C ILE A 765 -19.01 17.01 0.84
N LYS A 766 -19.35 17.85 -0.15
CA LYS A 766 -18.38 18.66 -0.92
C LYS A 766 -17.54 19.61 -0.06
N ALA A 767 -18.05 20.05 1.09
CA ALA A 767 -17.32 20.90 2.03
C ALA A 767 -16.41 20.11 3.02
N GLN A 768 -16.57 18.78 3.12
CA GLN A 768 -15.72 17.92 3.98
C GLN A 768 -14.61 17.20 3.21
N ILE A 769 -14.74 17.02 1.89
CA ILE A 769 -13.77 16.27 1.08
C ILE A 769 -12.52 17.09 0.71
N TYR A 770 -11.36 16.46 0.82
CA TYR A 770 -10.06 17.01 0.42
C TYR A 770 -9.95 17.18 -1.10
N ASP A 771 -9.51 18.37 -1.52
CA ASP A 771 -9.27 18.76 -2.91
C ASP A 771 -7.88 19.41 -3.05
N PRO A 772 -6.94 18.85 -3.82
CA PRO A 772 -5.57 19.37 -3.97
C PRO A 772 -5.47 20.57 -4.93
N GLN A 773 -6.33 21.58 -4.74
CA GLN A 773 -6.44 22.79 -5.58
C GLN A 773 -6.03 24.09 -4.88
N LEU A 774 -5.57 24.03 -3.63
CA LEU A 774 -5.30 25.18 -2.75
C LEU A 774 -3.82 25.28 -2.36
#